data_AF-A0A919Z919-F1
#
_entry.id   AF-A0A919Z919-F1
#
_cell.length_a   1.000
_cell.length_b   1.000
_cell.length_c   1.000
_cell.angle_alpha   90.00
_cell.angle_beta   90.00
_cell.angle_gamma   90.00
#
_symmetry.space_group_name_H-M   'P 1'
#
loop_
_entity.id
_entity.type
_entity.pdbx_description
1 polymer ?
#
loop_
_entity_poly.entity_id
_entity_poly.type
_entity_poly.pdbx_seq_one_letter_code
_entity_poly.pdbx_strand_id
1 'polypeptide(L)'
;MEEMKQLGEPIHAVYICAAVHHEEAGEDYWIGVSSGQPCMLYMVRILTGECVFEAPLGDSHHTWGIVRGGDGRLYMGGSAHVFRFDPGTRRLDDLGQAIEGEDYLWRLASGPDGRVFGGTYPGGKVWEWDLVGERFRDWGTVLEGHQYVRSLAADAGRLYIGLGSQSARLFELNTVTGGKKEIPVPEEVREDTFLYDLDLRDGLLYIRFSPSNEMWTYRIGDGVWTRVTDRAAGLEVSPPGPHGEVYVPREDGLYRHASPGGPLEPTSLALAGYMTHYAWVRGTLKDGRAMPASEAGSAGLLAGLHPSGLYWLYDPASGESASIEPALKGQPIAVQSLTQDGEGKVYVGGYFAGGLGVYDSRTSELTGYRGIGQIENMTFHKGKLYMGVYPKAHLYVYDPALPWEKGNNPKHVTSFHDAGQDRPFGLTAAGEYVAAGTVPAYGKSGGGLFLYHPETGTREDFLSLIPRQSIVTLHYRDGVLYGGTSVWGGLGMPPEEQEGRLFAWHVERRELLWSCVPVAGERAVTAVTTDPAGVLWGMTAGKLFRFDPERGEAAAVYELVPVDWSAFKHLWRDAFLRWDRDGRLYGTARGKLFRFDPAAEAFEVLGENVQLLADDPDGRYYMGQGPELLQYDKLPALQEG
;
A
#
# COMPACT_ATOMS: atom_id res chain seq x y z
N MET A 1 -11.44 32.66 -7.22
CA MET A 1 -11.06 31.28 -7.54
C MET A 1 -12.28 30.63 -8.14
N GLU A 2 -12.16 30.09 -9.34
CA GLU A 2 -13.23 29.32 -9.96
C GLU A 2 -13.51 28.06 -9.11
N GLU A 3 -14.79 27.71 -8.99
CA GLU A 3 -15.24 26.63 -8.12
C GLU A 3 -15.02 25.29 -8.83
N MET A 4 -14.10 24.46 -8.32
CA MET A 4 -13.92 23.09 -8.81
C MET A 4 -15.15 22.26 -8.43
N LYS A 5 -15.69 21.51 -9.40
CA LYS A 5 -16.87 20.67 -9.20
C LYS A 5 -16.46 19.30 -8.63
N GLN A 6 -17.05 18.88 -7.53
CA GLN A 6 -16.94 17.52 -7.02
C GLN A 6 -17.78 16.56 -7.88
N LEU A 7 -17.15 15.50 -8.38
CA LEU A 7 -17.81 14.45 -9.18
C LEU A 7 -18.17 13.22 -8.34
N GLY A 8 -17.59 13.09 -7.14
CA GLY A 8 -17.83 12.00 -6.20
C GLY A 8 -16.65 11.05 -6.05
N GLU A 9 -16.89 9.98 -5.31
CA GLU A 9 -15.90 9.00 -4.84
C GLU A 9 -15.86 7.76 -5.76
N PRO A 10 -14.84 7.60 -6.62
CA PRO A 10 -14.88 6.59 -7.69
C PRO A 10 -14.73 5.15 -7.21
N ILE A 11 -14.19 4.95 -6.01
CA ILE A 11 -13.78 3.64 -5.51
C ILE A 11 -14.18 3.51 -4.04
N HIS A 12 -14.80 2.37 -3.73
CA HIS A 12 -15.14 1.95 -2.37
C HIS A 12 -14.68 0.52 -2.10
N ALA A 13 -13.96 0.32 -1.00
CA ALA A 13 -13.45 -0.99 -0.61
C ALA A 13 -13.48 -1.23 0.89
N VAL A 14 -13.51 -2.52 1.27
CA VAL A 14 -13.22 -2.99 2.61
C VAL A 14 -11.83 -3.60 2.58
N TYR A 15 -10.95 -3.18 3.49
CA TYR A 15 -9.62 -3.75 3.65
C TYR A 15 -9.27 -3.92 5.13
N ILE A 16 -9.69 -5.04 5.72
CA ILE A 16 -9.45 -5.41 7.11
C ILE A 16 -8.02 -5.95 7.25
N CYS A 17 -7.15 -5.20 7.92
CA CYS A 17 -5.75 -5.58 8.14
C CYS A 17 -5.56 -6.46 9.38
N ALA A 18 -6.44 -6.31 10.36
CA ALA A 18 -6.39 -7.02 11.63
C ALA A 18 -7.79 -7.16 12.22
N ALA A 19 -7.99 -8.24 12.96
CA ALA A 19 -9.20 -8.49 13.72
C ALA A 19 -8.84 -9.17 15.04
N VAL A 20 -9.83 -9.30 15.91
CA VAL A 20 -9.82 -10.23 17.04
C VAL A 20 -11.10 -11.03 17.07
N HIS A 21 -11.03 -12.26 17.57
CA HIS A 21 -12.20 -13.02 17.97
C HIS A 21 -12.78 -12.48 19.27
N HIS A 22 -14.11 -12.42 19.35
CA HIS A 22 -14.84 -12.06 20.56
C HIS A 22 -16.06 -12.97 20.74
N GLU A 23 -16.22 -13.50 21.95
CA GLU A 23 -17.40 -14.28 22.34
C GLU A 23 -18.26 -13.41 23.27
N GLU A 24 -19.53 -13.26 22.95
CA GLU A 24 -20.52 -12.59 23.79
C GLU A 24 -21.84 -13.38 23.76
N ALA A 25 -22.39 -13.69 24.94
CA ALA A 25 -23.66 -14.41 25.07
C ALA A 25 -23.76 -15.74 24.29
N GLY A 26 -22.63 -16.45 24.14
CA GLY A 26 -22.57 -17.73 23.42
C GLY A 26 -22.48 -17.59 21.90
N GLU A 27 -22.16 -16.40 21.39
CA GLU A 27 -22.03 -16.11 19.97
C GLU A 27 -20.64 -15.60 19.63
N ASP A 28 -20.10 -16.05 18.50
CA ASP A 28 -18.78 -15.68 18.01
C ASP A 28 -18.82 -14.49 17.05
N TYR A 29 -17.93 -13.52 17.29
CA TYR A 29 -17.79 -12.29 16.52
C TYR A 29 -16.36 -12.07 16.03
N TRP A 30 -16.23 -11.59 14.80
CA TRP A 30 -15.08 -10.82 14.37
C TRP A 30 -15.24 -9.39 14.86
N ILE A 31 -14.24 -8.86 15.55
CA ILE A 31 -14.09 -7.41 15.72
C ILE A 31 -12.88 -7.00 14.90
N GLY A 32 -13.12 -6.41 13.72
CA GLY A 32 -12.11 -6.11 12.72
C GLY A 32 -11.98 -4.62 12.45
N VAL A 33 -10.77 -4.18 12.10
CA VAL A 33 -10.49 -2.79 11.71
C VAL A 33 -10.07 -2.72 10.24
N SER A 34 -10.73 -1.86 9.47
CA SER A 34 -10.44 -1.64 8.05
C SER A 34 -9.70 -0.33 7.79
N SER A 35 -8.81 -0.35 6.80
CA SER A 35 -8.24 0.86 6.21
C SER A 35 -9.17 1.43 5.13
N GLY A 36 -9.21 2.75 5.04
CA GLY A 36 -10.14 3.53 4.21
C GLY A 36 -10.14 4.98 4.68
N GLN A 37 -10.92 5.87 4.06
CA GLN A 37 -11.08 7.25 4.55
C GLN A 37 -12.54 7.49 4.97
N PRO A 38 -12.89 7.35 6.28
CA PRO A 38 -12.03 6.98 7.41
C PRO A 38 -11.80 5.47 7.56
N CYS A 39 -10.92 5.09 8.48
CA CYS A 39 -10.83 3.73 9.02
C CYS A 39 -12.12 3.36 9.77
N MET A 40 -12.53 2.10 9.67
CA MET A 40 -13.75 1.62 10.33
C MET A 40 -13.47 0.43 11.25
N LEU A 41 -14.11 0.43 12.41
CA LEU A 41 -14.30 -0.73 13.27
C LEU A 41 -15.59 -1.43 12.86
N TYR A 42 -15.54 -2.75 12.69
CA TYR A 42 -16.71 -3.59 12.47
C TYR A 42 -16.80 -4.68 13.53
N MET A 43 -18.02 -5.00 13.94
CA MET A 43 -18.33 -6.22 14.69
C MET A 43 -19.27 -7.09 13.87
N VAL A 44 -18.79 -8.26 13.46
CA VAL A 44 -19.48 -9.17 12.54
C VAL A 44 -19.69 -10.52 13.20
N ARG A 45 -20.92 -11.00 13.23
CA ARG A 45 -21.26 -12.34 13.72
C ARG A 45 -20.70 -13.39 12.76
N ILE A 46 -19.79 -14.24 13.24
CA ILE A 46 -18.99 -15.12 12.37
C ILE A 46 -19.87 -16.16 11.65
N LEU A 47 -20.83 -16.79 12.31
CA LEU A 47 -21.62 -17.85 11.66
C LEU A 47 -22.62 -17.32 10.62
N THR A 48 -22.80 -16.01 10.49
CA THR A 48 -23.88 -15.43 9.66
C THR A 48 -23.47 -14.27 8.78
N GLY A 49 -22.29 -13.67 9.00
CA GLY A 49 -21.84 -12.49 8.26
C GLY A 49 -22.61 -11.21 8.59
N GLU A 50 -23.41 -11.20 9.65
CA GLU A 50 -24.22 -10.04 10.04
C GLU A 50 -23.33 -9.02 10.77
N CYS A 51 -23.20 -7.82 10.21
CA CYS A 51 -22.55 -6.70 10.87
C CYS A 51 -23.50 -6.10 11.90
N VAL A 52 -23.18 -6.20 13.19
CA VAL A 52 -24.02 -5.75 14.30
C VAL A 52 -23.58 -4.41 14.89
N PHE A 53 -22.38 -3.94 14.53
CA PHE A 53 -21.85 -2.65 14.94
C PHE A 53 -20.79 -2.17 13.94
N GLU A 54 -20.82 -0.87 13.62
CA GLU A 54 -19.78 -0.20 12.85
C GLU A 54 -19.53 1.21 13.42
N ALA A 55 -18.27 1.65 13.46
CA ALA A 55 -17.91 3.00 13.91
C ALA A 55 -16.59 3.47 13.27
N PRO A 56 -16.45 4.75 12.90
CA PRO A 56 -15.19 5.30 12.40
C PRO A 56 -14.14 5.45 13.51
N LEU A 57 -12.87 5.23 13.19
CA LEU A 57 -11.72 5.51 14.06
C LEU A 57 -11.26 6.97 13.90
N GLY A 58 -12.16 7.91 14.25
CA GLY A 58 -11.92 9.34 14.01
C GLY A 58 -11.58 9.62 12.53
N ASP A 59 -10.58 10.47 12.29
CA ASP A 59 -10.08 10.82 10.95
C ASP A 59 -8.91 9.91 10.48
N SER A 60 -8.71 8.77 11.16
CA SER A 60 -7.68 7.81 10.79
C SER A 60 -7.95 7.25 9.40
N HIS A 61 -6.88 6.92 8.67
CA HIS A 61 -7.00 6.38 7.32
C HIS A 61 -6.19 5.11 7.07
N HIS A 62 -5.38 4.69 8.05
CA HIS A 62 -4.68 3.40 8.05
C HIS A 62 -4.75 2.73 9.41
N THR A 63 -4.85 1.40 9.40
CA THR A 63 -4.82 0.58 10.61
C THR A 63 -4.20 -0.78 10.32
N TRP A 64 -3.44 -1.32 11.27
CA TRP A 64 -2.66 -2.56 11.11
C TRP A 64 -2.75 -3.53 12.28
N GLY A 65 -3.38 -3.14 13.39
CA GLY A 65 -3.35 -3.94 14.60
C GLY A 65 -4.51 -3.63 15.52
N ILE A 66 -5.05 -4.69 16.10
CA ILE A 66 -6.02 -4.67 17.19
C ILE A 66 -5.65 -5.81 18.15
N VAL A 67 -5.71 -5.57 19.46
CA VAL A 67 -5.43 -6.58 20.50
C VAL A 67 -6.38 -6.42 21.68
N ARG A 68 -6.57 -7.49 22.45
CA ARG A 68 -7.30 -7.43 23.72
C ARG A 68 -6.36 -7.11 24.87
N GLY A 69 -6.67 -6.07 25.64
CA GLY A 69 -5.97 -5.74 26.88
C GLY A 69 -6.43 -6.60 28.06
N GLY A 70 -5.68 -6.56 29.16
CA GLY A 70 -5.99 -7.28 30.40
C GLY A 70 -7.28 -6.80 31.10
N ASP A 71 -7.78 -5.62 30.75
CA ASP A 71 -9.07 -5.09 31.20
C ASP A 71 -10.27 -5.61 30.40
N GLY A 72 -10.03 -6.49 29.42
CA GLY A 72 -11.06 -7.07 28.55
C GLY A 72 -11.47 -6.18 27.38
N ARG A 73 -10.95 -4.95 27.30
CA ARG A 73 -11.21 -4.03 26.18
C ARG A 73 -10.26 -4.28 25.02
N LEU A 74 -10.63 -3.76 23.86
CA LEU A 74 -9.85 -3.87 22.64
C LEU A 74 -9.11 -2.57 22.35
N TYR A 75 -7.86 -2.68 21.96
CA TYR A 75 -6.98 -1.55 21.65
C TYR A 75 -6.51 -1.69 20.22
N MET A 76 -6.56 -0.60 19.45
CA MET A 76 -6.23 -0.59 18.03
C MET A 76 -5.51 0.68 17.64
N GLY A 77 -4.59 0.58 16.69
CA GLY A 77 -3.93 1.74 16.10
C GLY A 77 -4.74 2.29 14.93
N GLY A 78 -4.89 3.61 14.84
CA GLY A 78 -5.43 4.32 13.69
C GLY A 78 -4.53 5.51 13.35
N SER A 79 -3.86 5.48 12.20
CA SER A 79 -2.77 6.41 11.87
C SER A 79 -1.76 6.48 13.04
N ALA A 80 -1.57 7.63 13.71
CA ALA A 80 -0.69 7.78 14.87
C ALA A 80 -1.40 7.67 16.24
N HIS A 81 -2.72 7.48 16.24
CA HIS A 81 -3.57 7.46 17.43
C HIS A 81 -3.90 6.04 17.89
N VAL A 82 -4.19 5.87 19.18
CA VAL A 82 -4.68 4.60 19.75
C VAL A 82 -6.13 4.76 20.16
N PHE A 83 -6.96 3.82 19.73
CA PHE A 83 -8.38 3.77 20.07
C PHE A 83 -8.64 2.59 21.01
N ARG A 84 -9.61 2.78 21.91
CA ARG A 84 -10.09 1.76 22.86
C ARG A 84 -11.55 1.47 22.63
N PHE A 85 -11.89 0.22 22.37
CA PHE A 85 -13.25 -0.25 22.20
C PHE A 85 -13.67 -1.17 23.35
N ASP A 86 -14.78 -0.83 23.99
CA ASP A 86 -15.49 -1.70 24.93
C ASP A 86 -16.60 -2.43 24.17
N PRO A 87 -16.47 -3.76 23.94
CA PRO A 87 -17.52 -4.49 23.25
C PRO A 87 -18.81 -4.48 24.06
N GLY A 88 -18.80 -4.68 25.37
CA GLY A 88 -20.03 -4.78 26.17
C GLY A 88 -20.90 -3.53 26.11
N THR A 89 -20.28 -2.34 26.11
CA THR A 89 -21.01 -1.06 26.00
C THR A 89 -21.05 -0.49 24.59
N ARG A 90 -20.38 -1.13 23.62
CA ARG A 90 -20.18 -0.63 22.25
C ARG A 90 -19.61 0.79 22.20
N ARG A 91 -18.70 1.12 23.13
CA ARG A 91 -18.11 2.45 23.26
C ARG A 91 -16.71 2.46 22.66
N LEU A 92 -16.46 3.39 21.74
CA LEU A 92 -15.16 3.64 21.14
C LEU A 92 -14.61 4.99 21.65
N ASP A 93 -13.44 4.98 22.27
CA ASP A 93 -12.74 6.16 22.77
C ASP A 93 -11.42 6.36 21.98
N ASP A 94 -11.11 7.61 21.61
CA ASP A 94 -9.77 8.00 21.15
C ASP A 94 -8.91 8.31 22.38
N LEU A 95 -7.81 7.58 22.55
CA LEU A 95 -6.85 7.79 23.66
C LEU A 95 -5.77 8.82 23.30
N GLY A 96 -5.74 9.28 22.05
CA GLY A 96 -4.80 10.26 21.52
C GLY A 96 -3.60 9.62 20.81
N GLN A 97 -2.68 10.49 20.40
CA GLN A 97 -1.44 10.11 19.75
C GLN A 97 -0.51 9.35 20.70
N ALA A 98 -0.01 8.18 20.27
CA ALA A 98 0.84 7.34 21.12
C ALA A 98 2.20 7.99 21.43
N ILE A 99 2.87 8.49 20.38
CA ILE A 99 4.17 9.16 20.46
C ILE A 99 4.19 10.30 19.44
N GLU A 100 4.58 11.50 19.86
CA GLU A 100 4.73 12.66 18.99
C GLU A 100 5.81 12.43 17.92
N GLY A 101 5.54 12.86 16.68
CA GLY A 101 6.45 12.72 15.53
C GLY A 101 6.37 11.37 14.79
N GLU A 102 5.54 10.44 15.27
CA GLU A 102 5.22 9.20 14.57
C GLU A 102 3.96 9.37 13.71
N ASP A 103 3.95 8.79 12.50
CA ASP A 103 2.86 8.91 11.52
C ASP A 103 1.91 7.69 11.55
N TYR A 104 2.46 6.51 11.82
CA TYR A 104 1.74 5.24 11.71
C TYR A 104 2.03 4.33 12.90
N LEU A 105 0.98 3.66 13.36
CA LEU A 105 1.05 2.54 14.27
C LEU A 105 0.90 1.21 13.50
N TRP A 106 1.82 0.29 13.74
CA TRP A 106 1.87 -1.02 13.09
C TRP A 106 1.15 -2.08 13.94
N ARG A 107 1.62 -3.32 13.92
CA ARG A 107 1.07 -4.39 14.77
C ARG A 107 1.14 -4.01 16.25
N LEU A 108 0.09 -4.38 16.97
CA LEU A 108 0.01 -4.29 18.42
C LEU A 108 0.24 -5.70 18.99
N ALA A 109 0.67 -5.77 20.24
CA ALA A 109 0.79 -7.01 20.99
C ALA A 109 0.21 -6.85 22.39
N SER A 110 -0.38 -7.93 22.90
CA SER A 110 -0.80 -8.05 24.29
C SER A 110 -0.37 -9.42 24.81
N GLY A 111 0.23 -9.43 26.01
CA GLY A 111 0.79 -10.63 26.63
C GLY A 111 -0.08 -11.16 27.78
N PRO A 112 0.36 -12.24 28.45
CA PRO A 112 -0.35 -12.79 29.62
C PRO A 112 -0.50 -11.81 30.80
N ASP A 113 0.34 -10.78 30.87
CA ASP A 113 0.24 -9.69 31.84
C ASP A 113 -0.81 -8.63 31.45
N GLY A 114 -1.46 -8.80 30.30
CA GLY A 114 -2.54 -7.95 29.81
C GLY A 114 -2.10 -6.57 29.32
N ARG A 115 -0.80 -6.28 29.28
CA ARG A 115 -0.26 -4.99 28.84
C ARG A 115 -0.37 -4.85 27.32
N VAL A 116 -0.57 -3.62 26.85
CA VAL A 116 -0.74 -3.34 25.42
C VAL A 116 0.47 -2.58 24.89
N PHE A 117 1.08 -3.11 23.84
CA PHE A 117 2.23 -2.53 23.16
C PHE A 117 1.93 -2.30 21.68
N GLY A 118 2.62 -1.36 21.05
CA GLY A 118 2.57 -1.18 19.60
C GLY A 118 3.85 -0.62 19.01
N GLY A 119 4.02 -0.88 17.72
CA GLY A 119 5.14 -0.41 16.90
C GLY A 119 4.81 0.87 16.16
N THR A 120 5.83 1.63 15.77
CA THR A 120 5.68 2.93 15.10
C THR A 120 6.50 3.02 13.81
N TYR A 121 6.17 4.03 13.01
CA TYR A 121 6.96 4.60 11.93
C TYR A 121 6.81 6.14 11.96
N PRO A 122 7.87 6.92 11.65
CA PRO A 122 9.18 6.51 11.10
C PRO A 122 10.29 6.32 12.13
N GLY A 123 10.05 6.53 13.42
CA GLY A 123 11.10 6.52 14.43
C GLY A 123 11.54 5.13 14.89
N GLY A 124 10.87 4.06 14.42
CA GLY A 124 11.18 2.68 14.81
C GLY A 124 11.08 2.47 16.33
N LYS A 125 10.09 3.11 16.95
CA LYS A 125 9.85 3.09 18.41
C LYS A 125 8.79 2.10 18.82
N VAL A 126 8.82 1.74 20.11
CA VAL A 126 7.80 0.96 20.79
C VAL A 126 7.07 1.86 21.78
N TRP A 127 5.75 1.82 21.77
CA TRP A 127 4.91 2.41 22.81
C TRP A 127 4.23 1.34 23.65
N GLU A 128 3.83 1.72 24.85
CA GLU A 128 2.98 0.94 25.75
C GLU A 128 1.84 1.81 26.26
N TRP A 129 0.65 1.23 26.41
CA TRP A 129 -0.47 1.82 27.13
C TRP A 129 -0.54 1.29 28.57
N ASP A 130 -0.33 2.18 29.55
CA ASP A 130 -0.49 1.88 30.98
C ASP A 130 -1.97 1.80 31.33
N LEU A 131 -2.49 0.58 31.46
CA LEU A 131 -3.91 0.32 31.77
C LEU A 131 -4.36 0.89 33.14
N VAL A 132 -3.44 1.14 34.07
CA VAL A 132 -3.78 1.67 35.41
C VAL A 132 -3.66 3.18 35.42
N GLY A 133 -2.57 3.70 34.87
CA GLY A 133 -2.29 5.14 34.82
C GLY A 133 -2.99 5.89 33.68
N GLU A 134 -3.60 5.19 32.74
CA GLU A 134 -4.19 5.70 31.49
C GLU A 134 -3.28 6.70 30.76
N ARG A 135 -2.04 6.27 30.49
CA ARG A 135 -1.04 7.08 29.77
C ARG A 135 -0.15 6.25 28.87
N PHE A 136 0.40 6.88 27.84
CA PHE A 136 1.42 6.27 26.99
C PHE A 136 2.79 6.29 27.66
N ARG A 137 3.57 5.24 27.40
CA ARG A 137 4.99 5.14 27.70
C ARG A 137 5.76 4.91 26.40
N ASP A 138 6.76 5.75 26.14
CA ASP A 138 7.71 5.59 25.03
C ASP A 138 8.91 4.74 25.49
N TRP A 139 9.15 3.61 24.84
CA TRP A 139 10.32 2.74 25.05
C TRP A 139 11.52 3.11 24.15
N GLY A 140 11.37 4.17 23.36
CA GLY A 140 12.35 4.72 22.45
C GLY A 140 12.55 3.88 21.20
N THR A 141 13.41 4.38 20.31
CA THR A 141 13.86 3.68 19.10
C THR A 141 14.52 2.35 19.49
N VAL A 142 14.18 1.28 18.76
CA VAL A 142 14.71 -0.07 19.02
C VAL A 142 16.13 -0.20 18.46
N LEU A 143 16.33 0.22 17.22
CA LEU A 143 17.61 0.23 16.51
C LEU A 143 17.67 1.43 15.57
N GLU A 144 18.72 2.24 15.67
CA GLU A 144 18.90 3.40 14.80
C GLU A 144 19.01 2.98 13.32
N GLY A 145 18.38 3.74 12.42
CA GLY A 145 18.28 3.43 11.00
C GLY A 145 17.07 2.56 10.62
N HIS A 146 16.54 1.74 11.54
CA HIS A 146 15.36 0.91 11.30
C HIS A 146 14.08 1.67 11.61
N GLN A 147 13.42 2.18 10.57
CA GLN A 147 12.26 3.07 10.70
C GLN A 147 10.95 2.36 11.05
N TYR A 148 10.91 1.03 10.99
CA TYR A 148 9.68 0.25 11.17
C TYR A 148 9.82 -0.73 12.33
N VAL A 149 8.98 -0.58 13.35
CA VAL A 149 8.61 -1.68 14.23
C VAL A 149 7.37 -2.35 13.63
N ARG A 150 7.59 -3.36 12.80
CA ARG A 150 6.56 -3.91 11.90
C ARG A 150 5.70 -5.00 12.55
N SER A 151 6.27 -5.75 13.49
CA SER A 151 5.61 -6.88 14.15
C SER A 151 6.04 -6.97 15.62
N LEU A 152 5.14 -7.47 16.47
CA LEU A 152 5.33 -7.56 17.91
C LEU A 152 4.66 -8.82 18.47
N ALA A 153 5.28 -9.44 19.46
CA ALA A 153 4.66 -10.49 20.28
C ALA A 153 5.12 -10.35 21.73
N ALA A 154 4.18 -10.42 22.67
CA ALA A 154 4.45 -10.24 24.09
C ALA A 154 4.36 -11.57 24.85
N ASP A 155 5.30 -11.81 25.75
CA ASP A 155 5.35 -12.97 26.65
C ASP A 155 5.80 -12.49 28.03
N ALA A 156 5.14 -12.91 29.11
CA ALA A 156 5.32 -12.41 30.49
C ALA A 156 6.68 -11.70 30.80
N GLY A 157 6.67 -10.37 30.82
CA GLY A 157 7.87 -9.55 31.11
C GLY A 157 8.84 -9.33 29.93
N ARG A 158 8.49 -9.79 28.73
CA ARG A 158 9.27 -9.73 27.49
C ARG A 158 8.40 -9.29 26.31
N LEU A 159 8.98 -8.49 25.42
CA LEU A 159 8.40 -8.11 24.15
C LEU A 159 9.38 -8.46 23.04
N TYR A 160 8.94 -9.28 22.10
CA TYR A 160 9.67 -9.62 20.89
C TYR A 160 9.28 -8.65 19.78
N ILE A 161 10.28 -8.11 19.09
CA ILE A 161 10.15 -6.96 18.21
C ILE A 161 10.77 -7.26 16.86
N GLY A 162 9.94 -7.26 15.82
CA GLY A 162 10.36 -7.37 14.43
C GLY A 162 10.57 -6.02 13.78
N LEU A 163 11.75 -5.82 13.21
CA LEU A 163 12.14 -4.57 12.56
C LEU A 163 12.22 -4.67 11.04
N GLY A 164 12.16 -3.50 10.41
CA GLY A 164 12.57 -3.22 9.03
C GLY A 164 12.86 -1.72 8.85
N SER A 165 13.11 -1.21 7.65
CA SER A 165 13.06 -1.88 6.35
C SER A 165 14.43 -2.06 5.69
N GLN A 166 15.52 -1.76 6.40
CA GLN A 166 16.89 -1.96 5.90
C GLN A 166 17.28 -3.44 5.91
N SER A 167 16.91 -4.13 6.98
CA SER A 167 17.16 -5.55 7.19
C SER A 167 16.16 -6.10 8.19
N ALA A 168 15.82 -7.38 8.07
CA ALA A 168 15.00 -8.09 9.05
C ALA A 168 15.81 -8.29 10.35
N ARG A 169 15.29 -7.79 11.48
CA ARG A 169 15.93 -7.93 12.80
C ARG A 169 14.91 -8.31 13.85
N LEU A 170 15.32 -9.18 14.78
CA LEU A 170 14.54 -9.57 15.94
C LEU A 170 15.20 -9.06 17.22
N PHE A 171 14.45 -8.33 18.03
CA PHE A 171 14.88 -7.88 19.35
C PHE A 171 13.97 -8.43 20.44
N GLU A 172 14.53 -8.72 21.61
CA GLU A 172 13.78 -8.92 22.84
C GLU A 172 14.01 -7.70 23.75
N LEU A 173 12.91 -7.07 24.16
CA LEU A 173 12.87 -6.04 25.19
C LEU A 173 12.35 -6.66 26.49
N ASN A 174 13.12 -6.53 27.57
CA ASN A 174 12.65 -6.85 28.91
C ASN A 174 11.74 -5.71 29.40
N THR A 175 10.45 -5.97 29.53
CA THR A 175 9.43 -4.94 29.82
C THR A 175 9.37 -4.54 31.30
N VAL A 176 10.28 -5.08 32.13
CA VAL A 176 10.47 -4.74 33.55
C VAL A 176 11.68 -3.81 33.72
N THR A 177 12.82 -4.17 33.12
CA THR A 177 14.10 -3.46 33.28
C THR A 177 14.41 -2.49 32.15
N GLY A 178 13.79 -2.64 30.98
CA GLY A 178 14.08 -1.89 29.77
C GLY A 178 15.30 -2.36 28.98
N GLY A 179 15.98 -3.42 29.43
CA GLY A 179 17.10 -4.01 28.68
C GLY A 179 16.65 -4.57 27.33
N LYS A 180 17.38 -4.24 26.27
CA LYS A 180 17.15 -4.73 24.90
C LYS A 180 18.29 -5.68 24.52
N LYS A 181 17.97 -6.81 23.90
CA LYS A 181 18.96 -7.72 23.30
C LYS A 181 18.51 -8.12 21.90
N GLU A 182 19.45 -8.21 20.98
CA GLU A 182 19.19 -8.75 19.66
C GLU A 182 19.18 -10.29 19.70
N ILE A 183 18.28 -10.89 18.91
CA ILE A 183 18.26 -12.32 18.62
C ILE A 183 18.67 -12.49 17.16
N PRO A 184 19.85 -13.08 16.87
CA PRO A 184 20.29 -13.31 15.49
C PRO A 184 19.28 -14.16 14.72
N VAL A 185 18.94 -13.70 13.51
CA VAL A 185 18.08 -14.44 12.57
C VAL A 185 18.90 -15.43 11.73
N PRO A 186 18.28 -16.49 11.17
CA PRO A 186 18.96 -17.44 10.28
C PRO A 186 19.65 -16.76 9.10
N GLU A 187 20.75 -17.33 8.61
CA GLU A 187 21.55 -16.77 7.50
C GLU A 187 20.70 -16.54 6.24
N GLU A 188 19.82 -17.49 5.97
CA GLU A 188 18.98 -17.57 4.77
C GLU A 188 18.04 -16.38 4.59
N VAL A 189 17.71 -15.68 5.69
CA VAL A 189 16.76 -14.56 5.72
C VAL A 189 17.43 -13.25 6.15
N ARG A 190 18.76 -13.19 6.26
CA ARG A 190 19.46 -11.94 6.67
C ARG A 190 19.33 -10.81 5.67
N GLU A 191 19.20 -11.16 4.40
CA GLU A 191 19.02 -10.21 3.30
C GLU A 191 17.55 -9.78 3.11
N ASP A 192 16.62 -10.38 3.86
CA ASP A 192 15.26 -9.87 3.90
C ASP A 192 15.22 -8.50 4.58
N THR A 193 14.27 -7.69 4.15
CA THR A 193 14.14 -6.29 4.58
C THR A 193 13.28 -6.12 5.82
N PHE A 194 12.42 -7.10 6.10
CA PHE A 194 11.51 -7.08 7.25
C PHE A 194 11.40 -8.44 7.93
N LEU A 195 11.36 -8.40 9.27
CA LEU A 195 10.64 -9.38 10.06
C LEU A 195 9.17 -8.94 10.12
N TYR A 196 8.38 -9.45 9.19
CA TYR A 196 7.13 -8.83 8.77
C TYR A 196 5.94 -9.20 9.66
N ASP A 197 5.83 -10.46 10.08
CA ASP A 197 4.80 -10.93 11.01
C ASP A 197 5.42 -11.78 12.12
N LEU A 198 4.78 -11.73 13.30
CA LEU A 198 5.27 -12.35 14.53
C LEU A 198 4.09 -12.81 15.38
N ASP A 199 3.93 -14.11 15.55
CA ASP A 199 2.89 -14.72 16.38
C ASP A 199 3.51 -15.61 17.45
N LEU A 200 3.09 -15.45 18.71
CA LEU A 200 3.50 -16.34 19.80
C LEU A 200 2.45 -17.44 20.00
N ARG A 201 2.88 -18.71 19.96
CA ARG A 201 2.06 -19.89 20.23
C ARG A 201 2.86 -20.87 21.11
N ASP A 202 2.40 -21.11 22.32
CA ASP A 202 3.00 -22.09 23.26
C ASP A 202 4.54 -22.02 23.38
N GLY A 203 5.08 -20.80 23.50
CA GLY A 203 6.53 -20.57 23.64
C GLY A 203 7.33 -20.58 22.33
N LEU A 204 6.66 -20.69 21.17
CA LEU A 204 7.24 -20.56 19.84
C LEU A 204 6.80 -19.26 19.18
N LEU A 205 7.76 -18.50 18.69
CA LEU A 205 7.51 -17.38 17.79
C LEU A 205 7.46 -17.89 16.36
N TYR A 206 6.29 -17.83 15.73
CA TYR A 206 6.13 -17.97 14.29
C TYR A 206 6.47 -16.63 13.64
N ILE A 207 7.41 -16.65 12.71
CA ILE A 207 8.05 -15.47 12.16
C ILE A 207 8.00 -15.55 10.65
N ARG A 208 7.39 -14.56 9.99
CA ARG A 208 7.44 -14.45 8.54
C ARG A 208 8.36 -13.31 8.11
N PHE A 209 9.27 -13.62 7.20
CA PHE A 209 10.20 -12.65 6.62
C PHE A 209 9.70 -12.14 5.25
N SER A 210 10.18 -10.97 4.84
CA SER A 210 9.80 -10.33 3.57
C SER A 210 11.01 -9.65 2.92
N PRO A 211 11.22 -9.79 1.60
CA PRO A 211 10.28 -10.31 0.60
C PRO A 211 10.23 -11.82 0.40
N SER A 212 11.10 -12.61 1.03
CA SER A 212 11.20 -14.05 0.77
C SER A 212 9.91 -14.86 1.02
N ASN A 213 9.02 -14.37 1.89
CA ASN A 213 7.86 -15.10 2.42
C ASN A 213 8.24 -16.40 3.15
N GLU A 214 9.50 -16.53 3.57
CA GLU A 214 9.90 -17.61 4.45
C GLU A 214 9.25 -17.45 5.83
N MET A 215 8.73 -18.55 6.36
CA MET A 215 8.27 -18.65 7.73
C MET A 215 9.17 -19.59 8.53
N TRP A 216 9.55 -19.14 9.72
CA TRP A 216 10.36 -19.86 10.67
C TRP A 216 9.68 -19.88 12.03
N THR A 217 10.07 -20.84 12.87
CA THR A 217 9.80 -20.79 14.31
C THR A 217 11.08 -20.50 15.08
N TYR A 218 10.97 -19.73 16.15
CA TYR A 218 12.00 -19.57 17.18
C TYR A 218 11.47 -20.01 18.53
N ARG A 219 12.14 -20.97 19.18
CA ARG A 219 11.74 -21.47 20.50
C ARG A 219 12.33 -20.63 21.62
N ILE A 220 11.45 -20.03 22.41
CA ILE A 220 11.86 -19.23 23.57
C ILE A 220 12.47 -20.17 24.61
N GLY A 221 13.65 -19.79 25.12
CA GLY A 221 14.36 -20.53 26.17
C GLY A 221 15.65 -21.17 25.66
N ASP A 222 15.57 -22.09 24.70
CA ASP A 222 16.74 -22.77 24.13
C ASP A 222 17.27 -22.09 22.85
N GLY A 223 16.48 -21.21 22.22
CA GLY A 223 16.89 -20.38 21.11
C GLY A 223 16.99 -21.10 19.77
N VAL A 224 16.31 -22.23 19.61
CA VAL A 224 16.36 -23.03 18.37
C VAL A 224 15.46 -22.42 17.30
N TRP A 225 16.03 -22.25 16.10
CA TRP A 225 15.32 -21.89 14.88
C TRP A 225 14.92 -23.12 14.07
N THR A 226 13.75 -23.11 13.46
CA THR A 226 13.30 -24.18 12.56
C THR A 226 12.48 -23.59 11.41
N ARG A 227 12.89 -23.85 10.17
CA ARG A 227 12.17 -23.41 8.96
C ARG A 227 10.84 -24.18 8.86
N VAL A 228 9.75 -23.45 8.66
CA VAL A 228 8.39 -24.00 8.50
C VAL A 228 8.05 -24.14 7.03
N THR A 229 8.23 -23.07 6.24
CA THR A 229 7.92 -23.03 4.80
C THR A 229 8.59 -21.84 4.15
N ASP A 230 8.71 -21.86 2.83
CA ASP A 230 9.21 -20.79 1.97
C ASP A 230 8.10 -20.03 1.22
N ARG A 231 6.83 -20.38 1.47
CA ARG A 231 5.67 -19.90 0.71
C ARG A 231 4.51 -19.51 1.62
N ALA A 232 4.79 -18.85 2.75
CA ALA A 232 3.75 -18.43 3.66
C ALA A 232 2.83 -17.38 3.02
N ALA A 233 1.51 -17.52 3.21
CA ALA A 233 0.48 -16.70 2.55
C ALA A 233 -0.55 -16.10 3.52
N GLY A 234 -0.08 -15.37 4.52
CA GLY A 234 -0.94 -14.63 5.44
C GLY A 234 -0.17 -13.70 6.37
N LEU A 235 -0.91 -12.99 7.22
CA LEU A 235 -0.34 -12.15 8.29
C LEU A 235 -0.17 -12.87 9.62
N GLU A 236 -0.80 -14.03 9.80
CA GLU A 236 -0.84 -14.73 11.08
C GLU A 236 -1.00 -16.25 10.89
N VAL A 237 -0.55 -17.03 11.87
CA VAL A 237 -0.92 -18.44 12.05
C VAL A 237 -2.09 -18.59 13.04
N SER A 238 -2.91 -19.64 12.93
CA SER A 238 -4.07 -19.76 13.81
C SER A 238 -3.71 -19.78 15.30
N PRO A 239 -4.62 -19.35 16.21
CA PRO A 239 -4.56 -19.77 17.60
C PRO A 239 -4.53 -21.30 17.71
N PRO A 240 -3.96 -21.87 18.79
CA PRO A 240 -3.94 -23.31 18.97
C PRO A 240 -5.38 -23.85 19.05
N GLY A 241 -5.65 -24.93 18.32
CA GLY A 241 -6.93 -25.62 18.38
C GLY A 241 -7.08 -26.47 19.64
N PRO A 242 -8.22 -27.18 19.78
CA PRO A 242 -8.53 -27.95 20.99
C PRO A 242 -7.55 -29.10 21.31
N HIS A 243 -6.74 -29.52 20.33
CA HIS A 243 -5.69 -30.52 20.52
C HIS A 243 -4.26 -29.91 20.42
N GLY A 244 -4.15 -28.58 20.43
CA GLY A 244 -2.88 -27.85 20.32
C GLY A 244 -2.40 -27.64 18.88
N GLU A 245 -3.22 -27.96 17.88
CA GLU A 245 -2.86 -27.79 16.48
C GLU A 245 -2.79 -26.31 16.06
N VAL A 246 -1.85 -25.99 15.18
CA VAL A 246 -1.68 -24.63 14.62
C VAL A 246 -1.75 -24.72 13.11
N TYR A 247 -2.60 -23.89 12.50
CA TYR A 247 -2.79 -23.83 11.06
C TYR A 247 -1.96 -22.70 10.46
N VAL A 248 -1.30 -23.01 9.34
CA VAL A 248 -0.35 -22.13 8.65
C VAL A 248 -0.82 -21.92 7.22
N PRO A 249 -1.14 -20.69 6.79
CA PRO A 249 -1.47 -20.43 5.40
C PRO A 249 -0.24 -20.48 4.50
N ARG A 250 -0.39 -21.15 3.36
CA ARG A 250 0.59 -21.15 2.28
C ARG A 250 -0.07 -20.80 0.95
N GLU A 251 0.75 -20.38 -0.01
CA GLU A 251 0.28 -19.99 -1.35
C GLU A 251 -0.48 -21.13 -2.06
N ASP A 252 -0.17 -22.39 -1.71
CA ASP A 252 -0.77 -23.60 -2.29
C ASP A 252 -1.89 -24.24 -1.44
N GLY A 253 -2.22 -23.68 -0.28
CA GLY A 253 -3.29 -24.19 0.59
C GLY A 253 -3.07 -23.97 2.08
N LEU A 254 -4.00 -24.45 2.89
CA LEU A 254 -3.88 -24.44 4.34
C LEU A 254 -3.12 -25.68 4.83
N TYR A 255 -2.14 -25.48 5.69
CA TYR A 255 -1.36 -26.55 6.32
C TYR A 255 -1.55 -26.52 7.84
N ARG A 256 -1.14 -27.60 8.50
CA ARG A 256 -1.29 -27.76 9.95
C ARG A 256 -0.03 -28.37 10.56
N HIS A 257 0.30 -27.88 11.76
CA HIS A 257 1.10 -28.62 12.72
C HIS A 257 0.19 -29.35 13.70
N ALA A 258 0.42 -30.65 13.93
CA ALA A 258 -0.34 -31.42 14.92
C ALA A 258 -0.10 -30.94 16.37
N SER A 259 1.06 -30.34 16.62
CA SER A 259 1.42 -29.59 17.83
C SER A 259 2.37 -28.46 17.43
N PRO A 260 2.47 -27.35 18.19
CA PRO A 260 3.25 -26.19 17.78
C PRO A 260 4.71 -26.55 17.45
N GLY A 261 5.17 -26.16 16.27
CA GLY A 261 6.52 -26.45 15.76
C GLY A 261 6.77 -27.89 15.30
N GLY A 262 5.77 -28.76 15.25
CA GLY A 262 5.89 -30.12 14.70
C GLY A 262 6.10 -30.16 13.17
N PRO A 263 6.04 -31.33 12.53
CA PRO A 263 5.99 -31.42 11.06
C PRO A 263 4.77 -30.65 10.50
N LEU A 264 4.93 -30.08 9.31
CA LEU A 264 3.86 -29.36 8.62
C LEU A 264 3.17 -30.28 7.60
N GLU A 265 1.87 -30.48 7.75
CA GLU A 265 1.06 -31.40 6.94
C GLU A 265 -0.04 -30.64 6.16
N PRO A 266 -0.33 -30.99 4.89
CA PRO A 266 -1.38 -30.34 4.12
C PRO A 266 -2.77 -30.69 4.67
N THR A 267 -3.70 -29.76 4.55
CA THR A 267 -5.13 -29.99 4.79
C THR A 267 -5.90 -30.14 3.47
N SER A 268 -7.20 -30.39 3.54
CA SER A 268 -8.08 -30.42 2.36
C SER A 268 -8.42 -29.03 1.81
N LEU A 269 -8.13 -27.95 2.54
CA LEU A 269 -8.54 -26.60 2.17
C LEU A 269 -7.51 -25.91 1.27
N ALA A 270 -7.90 -25.64 0.02
CA ALA A 270 -7.20 -24.71 -0.85
C ALA A 270 -7.53 -23.26 -0.43
N LEU A 271 -6.52 -22.39 -0.45
CA LEU A 271 -6.69 -20.98 -0.11
C LEU A 271 -6.76 -20.13 -1.37
N ALA A 272 -7.81 -19.32 -1.48
CA ALA A 272 -7.94 -18.32 -2.53
C ALA A 272 -7.34 -16.98 -2.08
N GLY A 273 -6.01 -16.95 -1.91
CA GLY A 273 -5.25 -15.74 -1.61
C GLY A 273 -4.87 -15.57 -0.14
N TYR A 274 -4.62 -14.32 0.23
CA TYR A 274 -3.92 -13.93 1.45
C TYR A 274 -4.84 -13.77 2.65
N MET A 275 -4.52 -14.41 3.78
CA MET A 275 -5.33 -14.36 5.01
C MET A 275 -4.75 -13.39 6.06
N THR A 276 -5.61 -12.75 6.83
CA THR A 276 -5.24 -11.70 7.79
C THR A 276 -5.39 -12.12 9.24
N HIS A 277 -6.35 -12.98 9.55
CA HIS A 277 -6.66 -13.39 10.92
C HIS A 277 -7.42 -14.72 10.98
N TYR A 278 -7.40 -15.36 12.15
CA TYR A 278 -7.97 -16.70 12.39
C TYR A 278 -8.69 -16.77 13.73
N ALA A 279 -9.73 -17.59 13.80
CA ALA A 279 -10.48 -17.83 15.04
C ALA A 279 -11.05 -19.24 15.08
N TRP A 280 -11.15 -19.81 16.28
CA TRP A 280 -11.93 -21.02 16.52
C TRP A 280 -13.33 -20.62 16.95
N VAL A 281 -14.34 -21.17 16.26
CA VAL A 281 -15.76 -20.85 16.51
C VAL A 281 -16.57 -22.11 16.80
N ARG A 282 -17.68 -21.95 17.52
CA ARG A 282 -18.57 -23.05 17.90
C ARG A 282 -19.97 -22.80 17.36
N GLY A 283 -20.57 -23.83 16.75
CA GLY A 283 -21.98 -23.80 16.34
C GLY A 283 -22.23 -24.23 14.89
N THR A 284 -23.47 -24.03 14.43
CA THR A 284 -23.95 -24.42 13.10
C THR A 284 -24.34 -23.19 12.29
N LEU A 285 -24.16 -23.24 10.96
CA LEU A 285 -24.54 -22.16 10.05
C LEU A 285 -26.05 -21.84 10.08
N LYS A 286 -26.41 -20.56 9.90
CA LYS A 286 -27.81 -20.06 9.92
C LYS A 286 -28.69 -20.65 8.81
N ASP A 287 -28.13 -21.07 7.68
CA ASP A 287 -28.86 -21.60 6.52
C ASP A 287 -29.17 -23.11 6.61
N GLY A 288 -28.85 -23.73 7.75
CA GLY A 288 -29.09 -25.16 7.98
C GLY A 288 -28.16 -26.08 7.20
N ARG A 289 -27.18 -25.56 6.43
CA ARG A 289 -26.08 -26.38 5.93
C ARG A 289 -25.33 -26.92 7.13
N ALA A 290 -25.44 -28.22 7.35
CA ALA A 290 -24.61 -28.91 8.31
C ALA A 290 -23.19 -28.93 7.76
N MET A 291 -22.36 -27.99 8.18
CA MET A 291 -20.99 -28.38 8.51
C MET A 291 -21.18 -29.34 9.68
N PRO A 292 -20.85 -30.64 9.55
CA PRO A 292 -21.18 -31.63 10.56
C PRO A 292 -20.71 -31.10 11.89
N ALA A 293 -21.66 -30.78 12.78
CA ALA A 293 -21.33 -30.42 14.14
C ALA A 293 -20.57 -31.62 14.68
N SER A 294 -19.27 -31.46 14.84
CA SER A 294 -18.51 -32.42 15.59
C SER A 294 -19.22 -32.50 16.96
N GLU A 295 -19.51 -33.73 17.41
CA GLU A 295 -20.33 -34.01 18.59
C GLU A 295 -20.05 -33.05 19.75
N ALA A 296 -21.06 -32.73 20.55
CA ALA A 296 -20.93 -31.84 21.71
C ALA A 296 -19.65 -32.17 22.52
N GLY A 297 -18.62 -31.33 22.38
CA GLY A 297 -17.28 -31.58 22.93
C GLY A 297 -16.13 -31.72 21.92
N SER A 298 -16.33 -31.50 20.62
CA SER A 298 -15.27 -31.59 19.60
C SER A 298 -14.98 -30.28 18.86
N ALA A 299 -13.95 -30.31 18.01
CA ALA A 299 -12.88 -29.30 17.92
C ALA A 299 -13.21 -27.88 17.39
N GLY A 300 -14.49 -27.50 17.25
CA GLY A 300 -14.88 -26.21 16.67
C GLY A 300 -14.55 -26.08 15.17
N LEU A 301 -15.06 -25.04 14.53
CA LEU A 301 -14.70 -24.68 13.16
C LEU A 301 -13.54 -23.68 13.20
N LEU A 302 -12.59 -23.79 12.28
CA LEU A 302 -11.59 -22.77 12.05
C LEU A 302 -12.13 -21.75 11.05
N ALA A 303 -12.16 -20.47 11.44
CA ALA A 303 -12.48 -19.36 10.57
C ALA A 303 -11.20 -18.66 10.11
N GLY A 304 -11.10 -18.32 8.82
CA GLY A 304 -9.98 -17.56 8.26
C GLY A 304 -10.45 -16.35 7.46
N LEU A 305 -9.96 -15.16 7.84
CA LEU A 305 -10.41 -13.87 7.33
C LEU A 305 -9.51 -13.32 6.22
N HIS A 306 -10.10 -13.00 5.07
CA HIS A 306 -9.43 -12.30 3.96
C HIS A 306 -9.56 -10.77 4.14
N PRO A 307 -8.60 -9.94 3.65
CA PRO A 307 -8.68 -8.49 3.78
C PRO A 307 -9.97 -7.85 3.27
N SER A 308 -10.63 -8.43 2.27
CA SER A 308 -11.91 -7.90 1.76
C SER A 308 -13.07 -8.03 2.74
N GLY A 309 -12.87 -8.67 3.89
CA GLY A 309 -13.91 -9.03 4.86
C GLY A 309 -14.58 -10.37 4.58
N LEU A 310 -14.40 -10.96 3.39
CA LEU A 310 -14.80 -12.34 3.14
C LEU A 310 -14.00 -13.27 4.07
N TYR A 311 -14.64 -14.32 4.58
CA TYR A 311 -13.94 -15.34 5.35
C TYR A 311 -14.51 -16.72 5.04
N TRP A 312 -13.70 -17.73 5.29
CA TRP A 312 -14.13 -19.13 5.22
C TRP A 312 -14.27 -19.71 6.62
N LEU A 313 -15.12 -20.73 6.74
CA LEU A 313 -15.20 -21.65 7.86
C LEU A 313 -14.74 -23.03 7.37
N TYR A 314 -13.94 -23.69 8.17
CA TYR A 314 -13.34 -24.99 7.88
C TYR A 314 -13.58 -25.93 9.05
N ASP A 315 -14.05 -27.15 8.77
CA ASP A 315 -14.11 -28.22 9.75
C ASP A 315 -12.89 -29.15 9.54
N PRO A 316 -11.92 -29.16 10.46
CA PRO A 316 -10.78 -30.06 10.38
C PRO A 316 -11.13 -31.55 10.40
N ALA A 317 -12.25 -31.94 11.00
CA ALA A 317 -12.61 -33.35 11.18
C ALA A 317 -13.15 -33.97 9.88
N SER A 318 -14.04 -33.26 9.19
CA SER A 318 -14.60 -33.70 7.91
C SER A 318 -13.80 -33.22 6.69
N GLY A 319 -13.05 -32.12 6.84
CA GLY A 319 -12.38 -31.44 5.74
C GLY A 319 -13.28 -30.55 4.89
N GLU A 320 -14.55 -30.36 5.29
CA GLU A 320 -15.51 -29.48 4.62
C GLU A 320 -15.21 -28.00 4.88
N SER A 321 -15.66 -27.12 3.97
CA SER A 321 -15.55 -25.67 4.14
C SER A 321 -16.71 -24.91 3.51
N ALA A 322 -16.95 -23.70 4.01
CA ALA A 322 -17.92 -22.75 3.47
C ALA A 322 -17.33 -21.33 3.48
N SER A 323 -17.69 -20.50 2.51
CA SER A 323 -17.34 -19.07 2.49
C SER A 323 -18.54 -18.23 2.90
N ILE A 324 -18.26 -17.14 3.63
CA ILE A 324 -19.24 -16.13 4.05
C ILE A 324 -18.74 -14.77 3.57
N GLU A 325 -19.60 -14.07 2.85
CA GLU A 325 -19.42 -12.68 2.48
C GLU A 325 -20.29 -11.83 3.42
N PRO A 326 -19.67 -11.11 4.38
CA PRO A 326 -20.44 -10.31 5.32
C PRO A 326 -21.00 -9.05 4.67
N ALA A 327 -22.09 -8.54 5.24
CA ALA A 327 -22.73 -7.30 4.80
C ALA A 327 -21.95 -6.06 5.28
N LEU A 328 -20.75 -5.85 4.75
CA LEU A 328 -19.88 -4.72 5.08
C LEU A 328 -19.99 -3.61 4.03
N LYS A 329 -20.07 -2.37 4.49
CA LYS A 329 -19.99 -1.18 3.62
C LYS A 329 -18.53 -0.78 3.46
N GLY A 330 -18.03 -0.81 2.22
CA GLY A 330 -16.71 -0.28 1.89
C GLY A 330 -16.63 1.22 2.13
N GLN A 331 -15.43 1.71 2.42
CA GLN A 331 -15.15 3.12 2.57
C GLN A 331 -14.56 3.70 1.29
N PRO A 332 -14.73 5.01 1.07
CA PRO A 332 -14.07 5.72 -0.02
C PRO A 332 -12.56 5.51 0.03
N ILE A 333 -11.97 5.35 -1.15
CA ILE A 333 -10.54 5.10 -1.32
C ILE A 333 -9.88 6.31 -1.98
N ALA A 334 -8.77 6.77 -1.39
CA ALA A 334 -8.02 7.91 -1.90
C ALA A 334 -7.56 7.68 -3.35
N VAL A 335 -7.64 8.73 -4.17
CA VAL A 335 -7.21 8.71 -5.56
C VAL A 335 -5.68 8.63 -5.62
N GLN A 336 -5.16 7.60 -6.28
CA GLN A 336 -3.73 7.32 -6.43
C GLN A 336 -3.19 7.70 -7.81
N SER A 337 -3.96 7.48 -8.87
CA SER A 337 -3.52 7.75 -10.24
C SER A 337 -4.71 8.14 -11.12
N LEU A 338 -4.45 8.92 -12.16
CA LEU A 338 -5.45 9.37 -13.13
C LEU A 338 -4.90 9.20 -14.55
N THR A 339 -5.75 8.75 -15.47
CA THR A 339 -5.49 8.81 -16.91
C THR A 339 -6.81 8.93 -17.68
N GLN A 340 -6.76 9.07 -19.00
CA GLN A 340 -7.95 9.16 -19.85
C GLN A 340 -7.78 8.36 -21.14
N ASP A 341 -8.89 7.98 -21.75
CA ASP A 341 -8.91 7.21 -23.01
C ASP A 341 -8.84 8.07 -24.29
N GLY A 342 -8.96 9.39 -24.18
CA GLY A 342 -9.08 10.29 -25.34
C GLY A 342 -10.49 10.36 -25.91
N GLU A 343 -11.45 9.65 -25.33
CA GLU A 343 -12.85 9.56 -25.76
C GLU A 343 -13.84 10.05 -24.70
N GLY A 344 -13.34 10.65 -23.61
CA GLY A 344 -14.15 11.26 -22.56
C GLY A 344 -14.35 10.39 -21.32
N LYS A 345 -13.61 9.28 -21.17
CA LYS A 345 -13.58 8.54 -19.91
C LYS A 345 -12.29 8.81 -19.15
N VAL A 346 -12.44 9.06 -17.86
CA VAL A 346 -11.35 9.26 -16.91
C VAL A 346 -11.24 8.02 -16.03
N TYR A 347 -10.04 7.46 -15.98
CA TYR A 347 -9.72 6.27 -15.21
C TYR A 347 -8.98 6.67 -13.94
N VAL A 348 -9.41 6.10 -12.81
CA VAL A 348 -9.00 6.49 -11.47
C VAL A 348 -8.45 5.26 -10.75
N GLY A 349 -7.20 5.28 -10.31
CA GLY A 349 -6.62 4.21 -9.50
C GLY A 349 -6.77 4.49 -8.01
N GLY A 350 -7.05 3.47 -7.19
CA GLY A 350 -7.22 3.62 -5.74
C GLY A 350 -5.94 3.41 -4.94
N TYR A 351 -5.79 4.13 -3.83
CA TYR A 351 -4.68 4.02 -2.88
C TYR A 351 -4.99 3.03 -1.73
N PHE A 352 -3.93 2.33 -1.33
CA PHE A 352 -3.86 1.19 -0.43
C PHE A 352 -4.78 0.00 -0.79
N ALA A 353 -6.08 0.08 -0.55
CA ALA A 353 -7.00 -1.05 -0.83
C ALA A 353 -7.09 -1.38 -2.33
N GLY A 354 -6.68 -0.44 -3.19
CA GLY A 354 -6.68 -0.57 -4.64
C GLY A 354 -8.06 -0.32 -5.25
N GLY A 355 -8.24 -0.85 -6.46
CA GLY A 355 -9.44 -0.63 -7.27
C GLY A 355 -9.22 0.30 -8.46
N LEU A 356 -10.16 0.24 -9.40
CA LEU A 356 -10.23 1.11 -10.57
C LEU A 356 -11.60 1.78 -10.63
N GLY A 357 -11.65 3.11 -10.61
CA GLY A 357 -12.83 3.90 -10.91
C GLY A 357 -12.81 4.35 -12.37
N VAL A 358 -13.99 4.52 -12.97
CA VAL A 358 -14.16 5.09 -14.32
C VAL A 358 -15.27 6.14 -14.25
N TYR A 359 -14.93 7.37 -14.61
CA TYR A 359 -15.88 8.44 -14.80
C TYR A 359 -16.10 8.68 -16.29
N ASP A 360 -17.36 8.62 -16.74
CA ASP A 360 -17.73 8.99 -18.11
C ASP A 360 -18.24 10.44 -18.13
N SER A 361 -17.46 11.32 -18.74
CA SER A 361 -17.74 12.76 -18.80
C SER A 361 -18.96 13.14 -19.66
N ARG A 362 -19.46 12.21 -20.47
CA ARG A 362 -20.64 12.42 -21.33
C ARG A 362 -21.93 12.03 -20.61
N THR A 363 -21.90 10.97 -19.80
CA THR A 363 -23.08 10.50 -19.05
C THR A 363 -23.08 10.95 -17.59
N SER A 364 -21.94 11.46 -17.08
CA SER A 364 -21.70 11.71 -15.66
C SER A 364 -21.81 10.46 -14.78
N GLU A 365 -21.60 9.27 -15.36
CA GLU A 365 -21.63 8.01 -14.62
C GLU A 365 -20.26 7.73 -13.98
N LEU A 366 -20.30 7.23 -12.74
CA LEU A 366 -19.13 6.81 -11.99
C LEU A 366 -19.23 5.32 -11.66
N THR A 367 -18.29 4.52 -12.16
CA THR A 367 -18.27 3.07 -11.98
C THR A 367 -17.00 2.63 -11.27
N GLY A 368 -17.12 1.82 -10.22
CA GLY A 368 -15.99 1.28 -9.46
C GLY A 368 -15.80 -0.22 -9.65
N TYR A 369 -14.56 -0.65 -9.87
CA TYR A 369 -14.15 -2.03 -10.04
C TYR A 369 -13.15 -2.47 -8.96
N ARG A 370 -13.36 -3.68 -8.42
CA ARG A 370 -12.54 -4.27 -7.36
C ARG A 370 -11.64 -5.38 -7.90
N GLY A 371 -10.65 -5.79 -7.09
CA GLY A 371 -9.80 -6.95 -7.39
C GLY A 371 -8.48 -6.62 -8.09
N ILE A 372 -8.11 -5.34 -8.13
CA ILE A 372 -6.78 -4.85 -8.51
C ILE A 372 -6.18 -4.09 -7.34
N GLY A 373 -4.86 -4.19 -7.15
CA GLY A 373 -4.15 -3.53 -6.05
C GLY A 373 -4.00 -2.02 -6.25
N GLN A 374 -3.10 -1.40 -5.47
CA GLN A 374 -2.77 0.01 -5.58
C GLN A 374 -2.13 0.31 -6.94
N ILE A 375 -2.76 1.18 -7.73
CA ILE A 375 -2.30 1.52 -9.09
C ILE A 375 -1.44 2.78 -9.02
N GLU A 376 -0.12 2.64 -9.18
CA GLU A 376 0.83 3.75 -9.09
C GLU A 376 0.76 4.70 -10.29
N ASN A 377 0.56 4.14 -11.49
CA ASN A 377 0.37 4.90 -12.72
C ASN A 377 -0.33 4.03 -13.80
N MET A 378 -0.88 4.69 -14.82
CA MET A 378 -1.62 4.08 -15.93
C MET A 378 -1.33 4.77 -17.27
N THR A 379 -1.31 4.01 -18.35
CA THR A 379 -1.22 4.54 -19.72
C THR A 379 -2.09 3.73 -20.67
N PHE A 380 -2.69 4.39 -21.64
CA PHE A 380 -3.29 3.71 -22.78
C PHE A 380 -2.24 3.37 -23.83
N HIS A 381 -2.38 2.19 -24.43
CA HIS A 381 -1.62 1.77 -25.60
C HIS A 381 -2.52 0.89 -26.49
N LYS A 382 -2.73 1.33 -27.74
CA LYS A 382 -3.58 0.64 -28.74
C LYS A 382 -4.97 0.24 -28.18
N GLY A 383 -5.65 1.18 -27.51
CA GLY A 383 -7.01 1.00 -26.97
C GLY A 383 -7.10 0.20 -25.67
N LYS A 384 -5.97 -0.28 -25.12
CA LYS A 384 -5.94 -1.01 -23.85
C LYS A 384 -5.26 -0.18 -22.76
N LEU A 385 -5.78 -0.29 -21.55
CA LEU A 385 -5.25 0.37 -20.36
C LEU A 385 -4.20 -0.51 -19.70
N TYR A 386 -2.97 -0.02 -19.61
CA TYR A 386 -1.89 -0.66 -18.85
C TYR A 386 -1.78 -0.01 -17.48
N MET A 387 -1.71 -0.83 -16.44
CA MET A 387 -1.72 -0.40 -15.05
C MET A 387 -0.49 -0.94 -14.34
N GLY A 388 0.33 -0.04 -13.81
CA GLY A 388 1.45 -0.37 -12.93
C GLY A 388 0.96 -0.49 -11.48
N VAL A 389 1.09 -1.68 -10.88
CA VAL A 389 0.45 -2.04 -9.61
C VAL A 389 1.49 -2.40 -8.55
N TYR A 390 1.37 -1.77 -7.38
CA TYR A 390 2.14 -2.06 -6.17
C TYR A 390 1.43 -3.16 -5.33
N PRO A 391 2.18 -4.03 -4.63
CA PRO A 391 3.64 -4.17 -4.60
C PRO A 391 4.22 -4.97 -5.76
N LYS A 392 5.55 -5.17 -5.77
CA LYS A 392 6.25 -6.04 -6.72
C LYS A 392 6.16 -5.57 -8.18
N ALA A 393 5.87 -4.29 -8.41
CA ALA A 393 5.83 -3.67 -9.73
C ALA A 393 5.15 -4.53 -10.81
N HIS A 394 3.95 -5.03 -10.51
CA HIS A 394 3.17 -5.80 -11.46
C HIS A 394 2.67 -4.89 -12.59
N LEU A 395 2.66 -5.40 -13.81
CA LEU A 395 2.00 -4.77 -14.95
C LEU A 395 0.75 -5.58 -15.29
N TYR A 396 -0.39 -4.90 -15.35
CA TYR A 396 -1.67 -5.46 -15.77
C TYR A 396 -2.16 -4.75 -17.04
N VAL A 397 -2.93 -5.46 -17.85
CA VAL A 397 -3.64 -4.89 -19.00
C VAL A 397 -5.15 -5.10 -18.84
N TYR A 398 -5.91 -4.03 -19.03
CA TYR A 398 -7.37 -4.00 -19.07
C TYR A 398 -7.81 -3.59 -20.47
N ASP A 399 -8.74 -4.37 -21.05
CA ASP A 399 -9.43 -4.02 -22.28
C ASP A 399 -10.83 -3.48 -21.93
N PRO A 400 -11.09 -2.17 -22.09
CA PRO A 400 -12.38 -1.57 -21.78
C PRO A 400 -13.54 -2.07 -22.67
N ALA A 401 -13.25 -2.73 -23.79
CA ALA A 401 -14.28 -3.35 -24.63
C ALA A 401 -14.77 -4.69 -24.06
N LEU A 402 -14.11 -5.23 -23.03
CA LEU A 402 -14.48 -6.47 -22.36
C LEU A 402 -14.96 -6.20 -20.93
N PRO A 403 -15.88 -7.03 -20.38
CA PRO A 403 -16.30 -6.91 -18.99
C PRO A 403 -15.13 -6.99 -18.01
N TRP A 404 -15.27 -6.33 -16.87
CA TRP A 404 -14.33 -6.49 -15.76
C TRP A 404 -14.52 -7.86 -15.09
N GLU A 405 -13.46 -8.66 -15.09
CA GLU A 405 -13.42 -9.98 -14.45
C GLU A 405 -12.06 -10.19 -13.80
N LYS A 406 -12.04 -10.29 -12.46
CA LYS A 406 -10.81 -10.43 -11.68
C LYS A 406 -9.97 -11.61 -12.18
N GLY A 407 -8.71 -11.35 -12.52
CA GLY A 407 -7.75 -12.36 -12.97
C GLY A 407 -7.84 -12.70 -14.47
N ASN A 408 -8.86 -12.20 -15.17
CA ASN A 408 -9.02 -12.36 -16.62
C ASN A 408 -8.91 -11.01 -17.35
N ASN A 409 -9.70 -10.02 -16.94
CA ASN A 409 -9.68 -8.66 -17.45
C ASN A 409 -9.93 -7.67 -16.29
N PRO A 410 -8.89 -7.16 -15.62
CA PRO A 410 -7.51 -7.07 -16.10
C PRO A 410 -6.71 -8.38 -15.99
N LYS A 411 -5.81 -8.57 -16.97
CA LYS A 411 -4.85 -9.68 -17.03
C LYS A 411 -3.48 -9.23 -16.51
N HIS A 412 -2.85 -10.04 -15.65
CA HIS A 412 -1.44 -9.87 -15.29
C HIS A 412 -0.54 -10.25 -16.48
N VAL A 413 0.40 -9.38 -16.86
CA VAL A 413 1.26 -9.61 -18.04
C VAL A 413 2.75 -9.78 -17.70
N THR A 414 3.26 -9.07 -16.69
CA THR A 414 4.63 -9.22 -16.18
C THR A 414 4.78 -8.55 -14.83
N SER A 415 5.92 -8.71 -14.16
CA SER A 415 6.28 -8.02 -12.91
C SER A 415 7.76 -7.70 -12.94
N PHE A 416 8.17 -6.51 -12.51
CA PHE A 416 9.58 -6.12 -12.48
C PHE A 416 10.29 -6.51 -11.16
N HIS A 417 9.64 -7.35 -10.35
CA HIS A 417 10.12 -7.72 -9.02
C HIS A 417 11.36 -8.61 -9.04
N ASP A 418 11.47 -9.50 -10.02
CA ASP A 418 12.64 -10.34 -10.24
C ASP A 418 13.90 -9.51 -10.54
N ALA A 419 13.71 -8.31 -11.09
CA ALA A 419 14.75 -7.28 -11.26
C ALA A 419 14.93 -6.36 -10.04
N GLY A 420 14.36 -6.72 -8.89
CA GLY A 420 14.47 -5.98 -7.63
C GLY A 420 13.61 -4.71 -7.51
N GLN A 421 12.60 -4.56 -8.37
CA GLN A 421 11.75 -3.37 -8.41
C GLN A 421 10.40 -3.54 -7.70
N ASP A 422 9.76 -2.43 -7.34
CA ASP A 422 8.56 -2.47 -6.48
C ASP A 422 7.43 -1.49 -6.86
N ARG A 423 7.75 -0.26 -7.28
CA ARG A 423 6.73 0.73 -7.67
C ARG A 423 6.98 1.32 -9.07
N PRO A 424 6.09 1.10 -10.04
CA PRO A 424 6.22 1.63 -11.40
C PRO A 424 5.52 3.00 -11.53
N PHE A 425 6.17 4.06 -11.07
CA PHE A 425 5.62 5.43 -11.15
C PHE A 425 5.73 6.04 -12.55
N GLY A 426 6.78 5.74 -13.31
CA GLY A 426 6.87 6.14 -14.71
C GLY A 426 6.17 5.12 -15.58
N LEU A 427 5.15 5.49 -16.34
CA LEU A 427 4.49 4.58 -17.28
C LEU A 427 3.99 5.36 -18.51
N THR A 428 4.39 4.94 -19.71
CA THR A 428 3.97 5.58 -20.96
C THR A 428 3.95 4.58 -22.13
N ALA A 429 3.09 4.80 -23.10
CA ALA A 429 3.26 4.19 -24.42
C ALA A 429 4.53 4.74 -25.11
N ALA A 430 5.28 3.86 -25.78
CA ALA A 430 6.54 4.19 -26.44
C ALA A 430 6.73 3.39 -27.74
N GLY A 431 6.18 3.89 -28.85
CA GLY A 431 6.19 3.18 -30.13
C GLY A 431 5.36 1.90 -30.05
N GLU A 432 6.01 0.73 -30.17
CA GLU A 432 5.38 -0.59 -30.02
C GLU A 432 5.39 -1.12 -28.58
N TYR A 433 6.02 -0.39 -27.66
CA TYR A 433 6.24 -0.81 -26.28
C TYR A 433 5.34 -0.03 -25.32
N VAL A 434 5.16 -0.61 -24.14
CA VAL A 434 4.81 0.11 -22.91
C VAL A 434 6.10 0.23 -22.10
N ALA A 435 6.55 1.46 -21.86
CA ALA A 435 7.75 1.74 -21.10
C ALA A 435 7.40 2.02 -19.63
N ALA A 436 8.16 1.43 -18.71
CA ALA A 436 7.99 1.64 -17.28
C ALA A 436 9.29 2.11 -16.61
N GLY A 437 9.20 3.13 -15.78
CA GLY A 437 10.22 3.60 -14.86
C GLY A 437 9.84 3.26 -13.43
N THR A 438 10.79 2.75 -12.64
CA THR A 438 10.49 2.21 -11.32
C THR A 438 11.28 2.83 -10.18
N VAL A 439 10.71 2.69 -8.98
CA VAL A 439 11.39 2.75 -7.69
C VAL A 439 11.70 1.30 -7.26
N PRO A 440 12.91 1.03 -6.72
CA PRO A 440 13.28 -0.32 -6.29
C PRO A 440 12.54 -0.75 -5.02
N ALA A 441 12.68 -2.02 -4.67
CA ALA A 441 12.17 -2.57 -3.41
C ALA A 441 12.76 -1.86 -2.18
N TYR A 442 12.09 -2.05 -1.04
CA TYR A 442 12.54 -1.55 0.27
C TYR A 442 14.01 -1.87 0.53
N GLY A 443 14.71 -0.99 1.24
CA GLY A 443 16.12 -1.18 1.57
C GLY A 443 17.09 -1.04 0.38
N LYS A 444 16.61 -0.75 -0.83
CA LYS A 444 17.44 -0.69 -2.06
C LYS A 444 17.44 0.71 -2.68
N SER A 445 18.54 1.05 -3.36
CA SER A 445 18.65 2.22 -4.24
C SER A 445 18.73 1.80 -5.71
N GLY A 446 18.43 2.73 -6.62
CA GLY A 446 18.49 2.51 -8.07
C GLY A 446 17.20 1.91 -8.68
N GLY A 447 16.52 2.71 -9.50
CA GLY A 447 15.40 2.29 -10.32
C GLY A 447 15.82 1.63 -11.64
N GLY A 448 14.83 1.13 -12.37
CA GLY A 448 15.02 0.57 -13.72
C GLY A 448 14.13 1.25 -14.75
N LEU A 449 14.57 1.18 -16.01
CA LEU A 449 13.73 1.40 -17.18
C LEU A 449 13.40 0.03 -17.79
N PHE A 450 12.14 -0.20 -18.12
CA PHE A 450 11.66 -1.46 -18.70
C PHE A 450 10.89 -1.17 -19.98
N LEU A 451 11.04 -2.03 -20.98
CA LEU A 451 10.19 -2.04 -22.16
C LEU A 451 9.41 -3.35 -22.22
N TYR A 452 8.09 -3.26 -22.17
CA TYR A 452 7.20 -4.40 -22.39
C TYR A 452 6.61 -4.33 -23.79
N HIS A 453 6.70 -5.41 -24.57
CA HIS A 453 6.13 -5.51 -25.90
C HIS A 453 4.79 -6.27 -25.85
N PRO A 454 3.63 -5.62 -26.03
CA PRO A 454 2.33 -6.26 -25.88
C PRO A 454 2.04 -7.46 -26.78
N GLU A 455 2.47 -7.42 -28.05
CA GLU A 455 2.15 -8.48 -29.02
C GLU A 455 2.93 -9.78 -28.74
N THR A 456 4.20 -9.67 -28.36
CA THR A 456 5.08 -10.83 -28.11
C THR A 456 5.08 -11.25 -26.64
N GLY A 457 4.67 -10.36 -25.73
CA GLY A 457 4.77 -10.54 -24.29
C GLY A 457 6.20 -10.44 -23.74
N THR A 458 7.17 -10.00 -24.55
CA THR A 458 8.57 -9.91 -24.13
C THR A 458 8.85 -8.64 -23.32
N ARG A 459 9.81 -8.73 -22.40
CA ARG A 459 10.28 -7.64 -21.56
C ARG A 459 11.79 -7.44 -21.73
N GLU A 460 12.22 -6.20 -21.84
CA GLU A 460 13.64 -5.79 -21.79
C GLU A 460 13.87 -4.93 -20.54
N ASP A 461 14.98 -5.18 -19.83
CA ASP A 461 15.28 -4.60 -18.53
C ASP A 461 16.58 -3.77 -18.62
N PHE A 462 16.50 -2.47 -18.31
CA PHE A 462 17.62 -1.54 -18.29
C PHE A 462 17.82 -1.00 -16.88
N LEU A 463 18.53 -1.78 -16.07
CA LEU A 463 18.84 -1.46 -14.68
C LEU A 463 20.03 -0.50 -14.59
N SER A 464 20.03 0.35 -13.56
CA SER A 464 21.12 1.31 -13.31
C SER A 464 21.38 2.27 -14.47
N LEU A 465 20.39 2.51 -15.34
CA LEU A 465 20.48 3.49 -16.43
C LEU A 465 20.89 4.87 -15.88
N ILE A 466 20.26 5.25 -14.77
CA ILE A 466 20.66 6.37 -13.93
C ILE A 466 21.03 5.79 -12.55
N PRO A 467 22.33 5.60 -12.25
CA PRO A 467 22.76 4.90 -11.04
C PRO A 467 22.18 5.54 -9.77
N ARG A 468 21.78 4.68 -8.81
CA ARG A 468 21.29 5.04 -7.46
C ARG A 468 20.01 5.89 -7.41
N GLN A 469 19.40 6.24 -8.53
CA GLN A 469 18.16 7.04 -8.56
C GLN A 469 16.98 6.25 -9.12
N SER A 470 15.79 6.54 -8.62
CA SER A 470 14.54 5.98 -9.14
C SER A 470 14.10 6.72 -10.41
N ILE A 471 13.54 6.01 -11.39
CA ILE A 471 12.94 6.64 -12.58
C ILE A 471 11.44 6.79 -12.31
N VAL A 472 10.97 8.03 -12.19
CA VAL A 472 9.63 8.32 -11.63
C VAL A 472 8.66 8.94 -12.63
N THR A 473 9.15 9.42 -13.77
CA THR A 473 8.33 9.94 -14.87
C THR A 473 8.97 9.60 -16.21
N LEU A 474 8.14 9.37 -17.22
CA LEU A 474 8.55 9.11 -18.60
C LEU A 474 7.63 9.86 -19.56
N HIS A 475 8.20 10.42 -20.61
CA HIS A 475 7.51 11.07 -21.73
C HIS A 475 8.11 10.57 -23.03
N TYR A 476 7.29 10.03 -23.94
CA TYR A 476 7.75 9.52 -25.23
C TYR A 476 7.46 10.53 -26.34
N ARG A 477 8.46 10.79 -27.19
CA ARG A 477 8.28 11.55 -28.43
C ARG A 477 9.32 11.13 -29.46
N ASP A 478 8.88 10.91 -30.70
CA ASP A 478 9.73 10.72 -31.89
C ASP A 478 10.87 9.70 -31.70
N GLY A 479 10.58 8.53 -31.09
CA GLY A 479 11.55 7.46 -30.87
C GLY A 479 12.39 7.59 -29.59
N VAL A 480 12.20 8.66 -28.81
CA VAL A 480 12.98 8.97 -27.61
C VAL A 480 12.08 8.99 -26.38
N LEU A 481 12.54 8.34 -25.31
CA LEU A 481 12.01 8.48 -23.96
C LEU A 481 12.79 9.55 -23.21
N TYR A 482 12.08 10.57 -22.75
CA TYR A 482 12.59 11.56 -21.82
C TYR A 482 12.12 11.18 -20.42
N GLY A 483 13.03 11.06 -19.47
CA GLY A 483 12.70 10.63 -18.12
C GLY A 483 13.27 11.53 -17.04
N GLY A 484 12.53 11.63 -15.95
CA GLY A 484 12.92 12.33 -14.74
C GLY A 484 13.14 11.35 -13.60
N THR A 485 14.13 11.64 -12.76
CA THR A 485 14.49 10.78 -11.64
C THR A 485 14.25 11.44 -10.29
N SER A 486 14.20 10.59 -9.27
CA SER A 486 14.18 10.95 -7.86
C SER A 486 15.40 10.37 -7.17
N VAL A 487 16.06 11.15 -6.31
CA VAL A 487 17.20 10.65 -5.53
C VAL A 487 16.79 9.59 -4.50
N TRP A 488 15.50 9.49 -4.18
CA TRP A 488 14.97 8.48 -3.26
C TRP A 488 14.74 7.15 -3.97
N GLY A 489 15.40 6.10 -3.46
CA GLY A 489 15.14 4.70 -3.78
C GLY A 489 13.90 4.15 -3.07
N GLY A 490 13.88 2.85 -2.79
CA GLY A 490 12.87 2.22 -1.95
C GLY A 490 12.97 2.70 -0.50
N LEU A 491 11.87 2.60 0.26
CA LEU A 491 11.83 3.11 1.65
C LEU A 491 12.82 2.38 2.56
N GLY A 492 13.32 3.10 3.56
CA GLY A 492 14.27 2.60 4.56
C GLY A 492 15.70 3.06 4.38
N MET A 493 16.04 3.60 3.20
CA MET A 493 17.39 4.08 2.92
C MET A 493 17.41 5.58 2.66
N PRO A 494 18.41 6.31 3.21
CA PRO A 494 18.63 7.70 2.82
C PRO A 494 19.11 7.77 1.35
N PRO A 495 18.79 8.86 0.63
CA PRO A 495 19.36 9.09 -0.70
C PRO A 495 20.88 9.15 -0.69
N GLU A 496 21.50 8.48 -1.65
CA GLU A 496 22.95 8.55 -1.89
C GLU A 496 23.32 9.71 -2.82
N GLU A 497 22.39 10.12 -3.69
CA GLU A 497 22.51 11.24 -4.60
C GLU A 497 21.84 12.50 -4.04
N GLN A 498 22.34 13.67 -4.46
CA GLN A 498 21.83 14.95 -3.98
C GLN A 498 20.86 15.61 -4.94
N GLU A 499 20.96 15.35 -6.25
CA GLU A 499 20.20 16.06 -7.27
C GLU A 499 19.50 15.09 -8.22
N GLY A 500 18.25 15.41 -8.56
CA GLY A 500 17.46 14.70 -9.54
C GLY A 500 18.01 14.94 -10.95
N ARG A 501 17.84 13.95 -11.82
CA ARG A 501 18.34 13.98 -13.20
C ARG A 501 17.20 13.97 -14.21
N LEU A 502 17.48 14.60 -15.34
CA LEU A 502 16.74 14.46 -16.58
C LEU A 502 17.59 13.64 -17.55
N PHE A 503 16.97 12.77 -18.33
CA PHE A 503 17.66 11.99 -19.34
C PHE A 503 16.85 11.84 -20.62
N ALA A 504 17.54 11.53 -21.71
CA ALA A 504 16.94 11.06 -22.96
C ALA A 504 17.52 9.71 -23.35
N TRP A 505 16.65 8.79 -23.74
CA TRP A 505 16.99 7.43 -24.11
C TRP A 505 16.29 7.04 -25.41
N HIS A 506 17.06 6.58 -26.39
CA HIS A 506 16.55 6.21 -27.70
C HIS A 506 16.00 4.78 -27.68
N VAL A 507 14.72 4.62 -28.01
CA VAL A 507 14.00 3.36 -27.87
C VAL A 507 14.55 2.27 -28.79
N GLU A 508 14.69 2.55 -30.08
CA GLU A 508 15.15 1.53 -31.03
C GLU A 508 16.63 1.17 -30.87
N ARG A 509 17.50 2.15 -30.60
CA ARG A 509 18.95 1.97 -30.43
C ARG A 509 19.34 1.42 -29.06
N ARG A 510 18.41 1.38 -28.11
CA ARG A 510 18.65 1.02 -26.70
C ARG A 510 19.77 1.86 -26.07
N GLU A 511 19.76 3.16 -26.34
CA GLU A 511 20.91 4.03 -26.08
C GLU A 511 20.55 5.21 -25.20
N LEU A 512 21.28 5.39 -24.10
CA LEU A 512 21.24 6.62 -23.32
C LEU A 512 21.92 7.72 -24.13
N LEU A 513 21.15 8.69 -24.61
CA LEU A 513 21.67 9.81 -25.40
C LEU A 513 22.40 10.80 -24.48
N TRP A 514 21.80 11.11 -23.34
CA TRP A 514 22.38 11.98 -22.32
C TRP A 514 21.65 11.86 -20.99
N SER A 515 22.31 12.29 -19.91
CA SER A 515 21.69 12.53 -18.61
C SER A 515 22.42 13.64 -17.86
N CYS A 516 21.67 14.59 -17.31
CA CYS A 516 22.18 15.78 -16.62
C CYS A 516 21.30 16.14 -15.41
N VAL A 517 21.80 17.06 -14.58
CA VAL A 517 21.00 17.74 -13.56
C VAL A 517 20.40 18.99 -14.22
N PRO A 518 19.07 19.06 -14.44
CA PRO A 518 18.48 20.17 -15.18
C PRO A 518 18.40 21.46 -14.35
N VAL A 519 18.22 21.34 -13.04
CA VAL A 519 18.10 22.47 -12.10
C VAL A 519 18.91 22.14 -10.85
N ALA A 520 19.96 22.93 -10.58
CA ALA A 520 20.84 22.72 -9.45
C ALA A 520 20.09 22.80 -8.10
N GLY A 521 20.44 21.91 -7.18
CA GLY A 521 19.85 21.79 -5.84
C GLY A 521 18.49 21.09 -5.79
N GLU A 522 17.86 20.79 -6.93
CA GLU A 522 16.57 20.10 -6.97
C GLU A 522 16.77 18.58 -6.94
N ARG A 523 16.05 17.90 -6.04
CA ARG A 523 16.29 16.49 -5.71
C ARG A 523 15.42 15.50 -6.50
N ALA A 524 14.50 16.00 -7.30
CA ALA A 524 13.67 15.16 -8.17
C ALA A 524 13.16 15.95 -9.38
N VAL A 525 12.94 15.24 -10.49
CA VAL A 525 12.19 15.68 -11.66
C VAL A 525 10.97 14.78 -11.79
N THR A 526 9.80 15.28 -11.41
CA THR A 526 8.57 14.47 -11.27
C THR A 526 7.62 14.57 -12.46
N ALA A 527 7.84 15.51 -13.37
CA ALA A 527 7.13 15.56 -14.65
C ALA A 527 8.06 15.98 -15.78
N VAL A 528 7.80 15.44 -16.98
CA VAL A 528 8.45 15.80 -18.23
C VAL A 528 7.39 15.85 -19.32
N THR A 529 7.46 16.85 -20.19
CA THR A 529 6.57 16.99 -21.35
C THR A 529 7.27 17.76 -22.47
N THR A 530 6.66 17.83 -23.63
CA THR A 530 7.13 18.66 -24.74
C THR A 530 6.01 19.57 -25.20
N ASP A 531 6.34 20.82 -25.49
CA ASP A 531 5.36 21.75 -26.08
C ASP A 531 5.05 21.39 -27.55
N PRO A 532 4.07 22.06 -28.19
CA PRO A 532 3.74 21.81 -29.58
C PRO A 532 4.91 22.02 -30.55
N ALA A 533 5.86 22.89 -30.22
CA ALA A 533 7.07 23.13 -31.02
C ALA A 533 8.17 22.08 -30.82
N GLY A 534 8.03 21.19 -29.82
CA GLY A 534 9.00 20.15 -29.50
C GLY A 534 10.04 20.55 -28.47
N VAL A 535 9.90 21.72 -27.84
CA VAL A 535 10.80 22.09 -26.74
C VAL A 535 10.48 21.23 -25.52
N LEU A 536 11.52 20.76 -24.86
CA LEU A 536 11.40 19.93 -23.67
C LEU A 536 11.15 20.81 -22.44
N TRP A 537 10.15 20.43 -21.66
CA TRP A 537 9.81 21.06 -20.38
C TRP A 537 9.80 19.98 -19.30
N GLY A 538 10.16 20.38 -18.08
CA GLY A 538 10.06 19.50 -16.94
C GLY A 538 9.70 20.26 -15.68
N MET A 539 9.28 19.51 -14.67
CA MET A 539 8.96 20.08 -13.36
C MET A 539 9.59 19.23 -12.27
N THR A 540 10.19 19.94 -11.32
CA THR A 540 10.71 19.40 -10.06
C THR A 540 9.55 19.33 -9.06
N ALA A 541 9.78 19.60 -7.77
CA ALA A 541 8.69 19.77 -6.81
C ALA A 541 7.98 21.13 -6.97
N GLY A 542 8.72 22.23 -7.08
CA GLY A 542 8.16 23.59 -7.07
C GLY A 542 8.59 24.48 -8.24
N LYS A 543 9.46 23.97 -9.11
CA LYS A 543 10.04 24.73 -10.23
C LYS A 543 9.75 24.05 -11.56
N LEU A 544 9.13 24.80 -12.47
CA LEU A 544 9.01 24.47 -13.88
C LEU A 544 10.28 24.94 -14.60
N PHE A 545 10.77 24.16 -15.56
CA PHE A 545 11.91 24.56 -16.37
C PHE A 545 11.69 24.24 -17.85
N ARG A 546 12.20 25.13 -18.70
CA ARG A 546 12.37 24.89 -20.13
C ARG A 546 13.79 24.39 -20.34
N PHE A 547 13.96 23.23 -20.94
CA PHE A 547 15.25 22.56 -21.07
C PHE A 547 15.90 22.77 -22.43
N ASP A 548 17.20 23.00 -22.43
CA ASP A 548 18.03 23.04 -23.65
C ASP A 548 18.87 21.76 -23.72
N PRO A 549 18.54 20.82 -24.63
CA PRO A 549 19.27 19.56 -24.75
C PRO A 549 20.67 19.72 -25.35
N GLU A 550 20.97 20.80 -26.07
CA GLU A 550 22.31 21.04 -26.61
C GLU A 550 23.27 21.47 -25.50
N ARG A 551 22.78 22.27 -24.55
CA ARG A 551 23.57 22.76 -23.41
C ARG A 551 23.56 21.80 -22.22
N GLY A 552 22.55 20.94 -22.12
CA GLY A 552 22.40 20.01 -21.00
C GLY A 552 21.98 20.70 -19.69
N GLU A 553 21.32 21.86 -19.78
CA GLU A 553 20.87 22.67 -18.64
C GLU A 553 19.51 23.30 -18.93
N ALA A 554 18.81 23.78 -17.87
CA ALA A 554 17.60 24.57 -18.07
C ALA A 554 17.93 25.91 -18.75
N ALA A 555 17.28 26.18 -19.88
CA ALA A 555 17.31 27.49 -20.54
C ALA A 555 16.58 28.57 -19.73
N ALA A 556 15.57 28.16 -18.96
CA ALA A 556 14.80 29.02 -18.07
C ALA A 556 14.21 28.19 -16.93
N VAL A 557 14.07 28.80 -15.76
CA VAL A 557 13.48 28.19 -14.56
C VAL A 557 12.48 29.17 -13.96
N TYR A 558 11.26 28.70 -13.72
CA TYR A 558 10.16 29.47 -13.16
C TYR A 558 9.71 28.80 -11.85
N GLU A 559 9.69 29.56 -10.77
CA GLU A 559 9.30 29.06 -9.44
C GLU A 559 7.80 29.27 -9.21
N LEU A 560 7.07 28.18 -9.02
CA LEU A 560 5.66 28.20 -8.61
C LEU A 560 5.56 28.42 -7.09
N VAL A 561 6.34 27.63 -6.34
CA VAL A 561 6.46 27.72 -4.89
C VAL A 561 7.87 27.33 -4.44
N PRO A 562 8.40 27.95 -3.36
CA PRO A 562 9.66 27.53 -2.77
C PRO A 562 9.53 26.14 -2.14
N VAL A 563 10.61 25.35 -2.21
CA VAL A 563 10.65 23.97 -1.71
C VAL A 563 11.75 23.82 -0.67
N ASP A 564 11.37 23.41 0.54
CA ASP A 564 12.31 22.92 1.54
C ASP A 564 12.49 21.42 1.38
N TRP A 565 13.61 21.04 0.76
CA TRP A 565 13.96 19.65 0.50
C TRP A 565 14.26 18.83 1.77
N SER A 566 14.47 19.47 2.92
CA SER A 566 14.69 18.79 4.20
C SER A 566 13.39 18.23 4.80
N ALA A 567 12.23 18.75 4.39
CA ALA A 567 10.93 18.30 4.86
C ALA A 567 10.44 17.00 4.18
N PHE A 568 11.13 16.51 3.14
CA PHE A 568 10.70 15.33 2.39
C PHE A 568 11.29 14.05 2.95
N LYS A 569 10.41 13.11 3.31
CA LYS A 569 10.80 11.71 3.57
C LYS A 569 11.18 11.00 2.26
N HIS A 570 10.40 11.22 1.21
CA HIS A 570 10.66 10.82 -0.16
C HIS A 570 9.80 11.64 -1.12
N LEU A 571 10.12 11.60 -2.41
CA LEU A 571 9.29 12.18 -3.47
C LEU A 571 9.37 11.31 -4.73
N TRP A 572 8.29 10.60 -5.05
CA TRP A 572 8.21 9.79 -6.27
C TRP A 572 7.13 10.24 -7.26
N ARG A 573 6.26 11.14 -6.83
CA ARG A 573 5.18 11.71 -7.64
C ARG A 573 4.79 13.04 -7.03
N ASP A 574 4.64 14.06 -7.87
CA ASP A 574 4.17 15.39 -7.46
C ASP A 574 3.54 16.08 -8.65
N ALA A 575 4.37 16.49 -9.60
CA ALA A 575 3.92 17.29 -10.73
C ALA A 575 3.23 16.48 -11.84
N PHE A 576 2.23 17.07 -12.48
CA PHE A 576 1.63 16.61 -13.73
C PHE A 576 1.43 17.80 -14.66
N LEU A 577 1.74 17.64 -15.96
CA LEU A 577 1.77 18.72 -16.94
C LEU A 577 0.95 18.36 -18.19
N ARG A 578 0.14 19.30 -18.66
CA ARG A 578 -0.68 19.20 -19.89
C ARG A 578 -0.65 20.49 -20.68
N TRP A 579 -0.25 20.41 -21.94
CA TRP A 579 -0.37 21.51 -22.88
C TRP A 579 -1.80 21.56 -23.42
N ASP A 580 -2.42 22.73 -23.32
CA ASP A 580 -3.74 22.98 -23.88
C ASP A 580 -3.64 23.60 -25.28
N ARG A 581 -4.74 23.55 -26.02
CA ARG A 581 -4.92 24.15 -27.35
C ARG A 581 -4.79 25.68 -27.35
N ASP A 582 -4.88 26.34 -26.19
CA ASP A 582 -4.62 27.77 -26.06
C ASP A 582 -3.13 28.13 -25.99
N GLY A 583 -2.24 27.12 -26.05
CA GLY A 583 -0.79 27.30 -25.99
C GLY A 583 -0.26 27.52 -24.58
N ARG A 584 -1.08 27.35 -23.54
CA ARG A 584 -0.65 27.41 -22.13
C ARG A 584 -0.46 26.01 -21.55
N LEU A 585 0.35 25.97 -20.50
CA LEU A 585 0.62 24.74 -19.76
C LEU A 585 -0.22 24.72 -18.48
N TYR A 586 -1.08 23.72 -18.35
CA TYR A 586 -1.82 23.45 -17.13
C TYR A 586 -1.11 22.34 -16.36
N GLY A 587 -1.09 22.44 -15.04
CA GLY A 587 -0.43 21.45 -14.22
C GLY A 587 -0.92 21.41 -12.80
N THR A 588 -0.63 20.29 -12.13
CA THR A 588 -0.70 20.20 -10.68
C THR A 588 0.68 19.99 -10.11
N ALA A 589 0.97 20.62 -8.97
CA ALA A 589 2.17 20.39 -8.16
C ALA A 589 1.97 21.00 -6.76
N ARG A 590 2.51 20.37 -5.71
CA ARG A 590 2.46 20.88 -4.33
C ARG A 590 1.06 21.26 -3.85
N GLY A 591 0.06 20.47 -4.25
CA GLY A 591 -1.33 20.70 -3.88
C GLY A 591 -2.00 21.83 -4.66
N LYS A 592 -1.39 22.39 -5.71
CA LYS A 592 -1.95 23.50 -6.49
C LYS A 592 -2.28 23.06 -7.90
N LEU A 593 -3.44 23.44 -8.40
CA LEU A 593 -3.72 23.51 -9.84
C LEU A 593 -3.26 24.88 -10.33
N PHE A 594 -2.43 24.88 -11.38
CA PHE A 594 -1.91 26.10 -11.98
C PHE A 594 -2.03 26.10 -13.49
N ARG A 595 -1.97 27.31 -14.04
CA ARG A 595 -1.74 27.59 -15.46
C ARG A 595 -0.46 28.41 -15.58
N PHE A 596 0.36 28.09 -16.56
CA PHE A 596 1.56 28.83 -16.92
C PHE A 596 1.43 29.36 -18.35
N ASP A 597 1.59 30.66 -18.52
CA ASP A 597 1.60 31.32 -19.82
C ASP A 597 3.07 31.51 -20.27
N PRO A 598 3.53 30.78 -21.30
CA PRO A 598 4.91 30.86 -21.74
C PRO A 598 5.28 32.19 -22.42
N ALA A 599 4.30 32.98 -22.88
CA ALA A 599 4.56 34.29 -23.46
C ALA A 599 4.73 35.37 -22.37
N ALA A 600 3.96 35.25 -21.28
CA ALA A 600 4.09 36.14 -20.12
C ALA A 600 5.13 35.65 -19.10
N GLU A 601 5.60 34.41 -19.22
CA GLU A 601 6.49 33.73 -18.27
C GLU A 601 5.95 33.74 -16.82
N ALA A 602 4.62 33.58 -16.69
CA ALA A 602 3.91 33.77 -15.42
C ALA A 602 2.98 32.60 -15.08
N PHE A 603 2.93 32.29 -13.77
CA PHE A 603 1.95 31.36 -13.20
C PHE A 603 0.67 32.07 -12.76
N GLU A 604 -0.44 31.36 -12.88
CA GLU A 604 -1.70 31.64 -12.23
C GLU A 604 -2.16 30.40 -11.47
N VAL A 605 -2.45 30.55 -10.18
CA VAL A 605 -3.01 29.47 -9.36
C VAL A 605 -4.52 29.47 -9.51
N LEU A 606 -5.05 28.36 -10.02
CA LEU A 606 -6.47 28.18 -10.30
C LEU A 606 -7.20 27.49 -9.15
N GLY A 607 -6.50 26.64 -8.39
CA GLY A 607 -7.06 25.91 -7.26
C GLY A 607 -5.99 25.36 -6.32
N GLU A 608 -6.42 24.96 -5.12
CA GLU A 608 -5.56 24.41 -4.06
C GLU A 608 -6.15 23.12 -3.48
N ASN A 609 -5.33 22.38 -2.74
CA ASN A 609 -5.63 21.07 -2.16
C ASN A 609 -5.99 19.98 -3.19
N VAL A 610 -5.32 20.02 -4.35
CA VAL A 610 -5.53 19.05 -5.44
C VAL A 610 -4.23 18.43 -5.92
N GLN A 611 -4.33 17.22 -6.47
CA GLN A 611 -3.19 16.44 -6.94
C GLN A 611 -3.58 15.62 -8.17
N LEU A 612 -2.57 15.13 -8.90
CA LEU A 612 -2.76 14.42 -10.17
C LEU A 612 -3.36 15.33 -11.25
N LEU A 613 -3.32 14.93 -12.51
CA LEU A 613 -3.99 15.67 -13.58
C LEU A 613 -4.29 14.75 -14.77
N ALA A 614 -5.54 14.76 -15.19
CA ALA A 614 -5.96 14.30 -16.51
C ALA A 614 -6.80 15.40 -17.18
N ASP A 615 -6.88 15.35 -18.49
CA ASP A 615 -7.68 16.24 -19.33
C ASP A 615 -8.55 15.41 -20.26
N ASP A 616 -9.61 15.99 -20.82
CA ASP A 616 -10.43 15.34 -21.84
C ASP A 616 -10.47 16.15 -23.16
N PRO A 617 -11.03 15.59 -24.25
CA PRO A 617 -11.07 16.27 -25.55
C PRO A 617 -11.83 17.61 -25.58
N ASP A 618 -12.69 17.85 -24.58
CA ASP A 618 -13.50 19.06 -24.43
C ASP A 618 -12.77 20.17 -23.64
N GLY A 619 -11.55 19.90 -23.15
CA GLY A 619 -10.74 20.85 -22.39
C GLY A 619 -11.14 20.96 -20.91
N ARG A 620 -11.77 19.92 -20.36
CA ARG A 620 -12.01 19.80 -18.92
C ARG A 620 -10.82 19.12 -18.26
N TYR A 621 -10.50 19.56 -17.04
CA TYR A 621 -9.40 19.00 -16.25
C TYR A 621 -9.94 18.24 -15.04
N TYR A 622 -9.27 17.15 -14.70
CA TYR A 622 -9.66 16.25 -13.61
C TYR A 622 -8.50 16.06 -12.64
N MET A 623 -8.80 16.15 -11.35
CA MET A 623 -7.83 16.05 -10.26
C MET A 623 -8.39 15.22 -9.12
N GLY A 624 -7.51 14.66 -8.29
CA GLY A 624 -7.89 14.00 -7.04
C GLY A 624 -7.76 14.93 -5.83
N GLN A 625 -8.69 14.79 -4.87
CA GLN A 625 -8.60 15.37 -3.53
C GLN A 625 -9.05 14.34 -2.49
N GLY A 626 -8.09 13.67 -1.84
CA GLY A 626 -8.43 12.52 -0.98
C GLY A 626 -9.12 11.44 -1.80
N PRO A 627 -10.35 10.99 -1.44
CA PRO A 627 -11.11 10.02 -2.22
C PRO A 627 -11.94 10.65 -3.36
N GLU A 628 -12.03 11.97 -3.41
CA GLU A 628 -12.88 12.68 -4.37
C GLU A 628 -12.20 12.88 -5.72
N LEU A 629 -12.97 12.68 -6.79
CA LEU A 629 -12.63 13.15 -8.12
C LEU A 629 -13.23 14.54 -8.34
N LEU A 630 -12.39 15.48 -8.76
CA LEU A 630 -12.77 16.86 -9.04
C LEU A 630 -12.69 17.15 -10.53
N GLN A 631 -13.51 18.10 -10.99
CA GLN A 631 -13.48 18.68 -12.33
C GLN A 631 -13.21 20.18 -12.24
N TYR A 632 -12.37 20.67 -13.13
CA TYR A 632 -12.20 22.09 -13.42
C TYR A 632 -12.62 22.36 -14.86
N ASP A 633 -13.64 23.20 -15.01
CA ASP A 633 -14.13 23.67 -16.29
C ASP A 633 -13.42 24.98 -16.63
N LYS A 634 -12.66 24.96 -17.73
CA LYS A 634 -12.08 26.18 -18.28
C LYS A 634 -13.21 27.11 -18.72
N LEU A 635 -13.30 28.32 -18.16
CA LEU A 635 -14.23 29.33 -18.67
C LEU A 635 -13.98 29.56 -20.17
N PRO A 636 -15.04 29.64 -21.01
CA PRO A 636 -14.86 30.05 -22.39
C PRO A 636 -14.14 31.38 -22.41
N ALA A 637 -13.12 31.52 -23.26
CA ALA A 637 -12.53 32.84 -23.50
C ALA A 637 -13.68 33.78 -23.88
N LEU A 638 -13.88 34.84 -23.09
CA LEU A 638 -14.80 35.92 -23.46
C LEU A 638 -14.42 36.32 -24.88
N GLN A 639 -15.33 36.08 -25.84
CA GLN A 639 -15.18 36.63 -27.17
C GLN A 639 -15.21 38.15 -26.98
N GLU A 640 -14.04 38.78 -27.03
CA GLU A 640 -13.96 40.23 -27.21
C GLU A 640 -14.66 40.52 -28.55
N GLY A 641 -15.85 41.11 -28.43
CA GLY A 641 -16.70 41.48 -29.56
C GLY A 641 -16.29 42.76 -30.26
#